data_AF-A0A960QWA1-F1
#
_entry.id   AF-A0A960QWA1-F1
#
_cell.length_a   1.000
_cell.length_b   1.000
_cell.length_c   1.000
_cell.angle_alpha   90.00
_cell.angle_beta   90.00
_cell.angle_gamma   90.00
#
_symmetry.space_group_name_H-M   'P 1'
#
loop_
_entity.id
_entity.type
_entity.pdbx_description
1 polymer ?
#
loop_
_entity_poly.entity_id
_entity_poly.type
_entity_poly.pdbx_seq_one_letter_code
_entity_poly.pdbx_strand_id
1 'polypeptide(L)'
;MASWFALCVSGWAADLPRPVLGADLVKRLLDPATRAEAFRDFLIAYDEADTDFDWEWRTYPRDILKRAHPDVQMLPCPGTPNEAPLYLLTYETDRDVIWAYRNPPDPEAFPVRYPEATEERTRRREWAAAGESREANSVAAWKPGQALWDEARSIHFLDADGRVVWPFGGDDFTERGVIGDLNGDGRFERIDLTRWGVKAAHVVETLSVKTVERNPRTLLQVLFNWHPDDWDATSHWTFDVTDRDGDGVAEIELGPGPDEESLSGPAEVVFRWDAQLGRFAGPEGGPGTHWMTLPAGTEDTTWDRLLKLDSLGYEKGGAFVSAPEPGSTFDPWPEREPYRHTSLVNLPDEELFRFMWTGMPHPRPDEISPPADSDWAWAKAPSDLASLPPREAALTLAEANRTPEHRQHFDLITETAEGKAAPERGEVVMRGLGGGWTSSEYTDAIRCDGDEGVWVRCYHRSSPASYPDWSAPTEWHYTNIGPKARWVIQTMWWLDRIRTVSKADFKVPDNQMSSADDIPVYQLLFASSSPGSRKSTAIAFPRSQGSDVLGNWRGHYDRQVAGSLALALWQRQFVERAGTVTNPSEARDRAVVSALLDDGLALEHWPILDPIRLAIETAGDRTWKDSEPALNRLIKTLSDPPDDFEETYRKWKAQWEESQHSGTQLSFEPSGEAARALAPLEAEALIHPGVQLRESLAVSLRQLSVAGDRERLLEWSSQENEPGAAWALKKVSPFDSLGERPQFQPAKLDLTLADDDPWIFGELAKRDLGKAIARWRTFPAERKHALLIPIYDRLSPEEQRAPEWINELIDLVRNPLFAESQAARA
;
A
#
# COMPACT_ATOMS: atom_id res chain seq x y z
N MET A 1 11.53 -9.31 3.96
CA MET A 1 10.93 -8.03 3.52
C MET A 1 9.97 -7.44 4.57
N ALA A 2 9.15 -8.23 5.26
CA ALA A 2 8.20 -7.74 6.28
C ALA A 2 8.87 -7.10 7.52
N SER A 3 9.91 -7.71 8.10
CA SER A 3 10.68 -7.17 9.23
C SER A 3 11.45 -5.88 8.87
N TRP A 4 11.79 -5.73 7.58
CA TRP A 4 12.48 -4.55 7.04
C TRP A 4 11.59 -3.30 7.07
N PHE A 5 10.26 -3.44 6.95
CA PHE A 5 9.34 -2.30 6.87
C PHE A 5 8.96 -1.74 8.25
N ALA A 6 8.86 -2.59 9.28
CA ALA A 6 8.64 -2.14 10.67
C ALA A 6 9.86 -1.36 11.21
N LEU A 7 11.07 -1.80 10.87
CA LEU A 7 12.33 -1.12 11.19
C LEU A 7 12.50 0.24 10.49
N CYS A 8 11.83 0.48 9.35
CA CYS A 8 11.90 1.78 8.66
C CYS A 8 11.01 2.86 9.30
N VAL A 9 9.97 2.48 10.05
CA VAL A 9 9.03 3.42 10.70
C VAL A 9 9.56 3.85 12.08
N SER A 10 10.24 2.97 12.81
CA SER A 10 10.76 3.20 14.17
C SER A 10 11.83 4.28 14.26
N GLY A 11 12.67 4.42 13.22
CA GLY A 11 13.73 5.42 13.23
C GLY A 11 13.23 6.86 13.05
N TRP A 12 12.19 7.10 12.24
CA TRP A 12 11.61 8.44 12.06
C TRP A 12 11.00 8.97 13.37
N ALA A 13 10.59 8.07 14.26
CA ALA A 13 10.02 8.43 15.55
C ALA A 13 11.03 9.11 16.48
N ALA A 14 12.34 8.78 16.42
CA ALA A 14 13.33 9.24 17.41
C ALA A 14 13.40 10.78 17.61
N ASP A 15 13.05 11.56 16.59
CA ASP A 15 13.03 13.03 16.59
C ASP A 15 11.62 13.65 16.75
N LEU A 16 10.56 12.84 16.72
CA LEU A 16 9.20 13.33 16.95
C LEU A 16 9.02 13.73 18.43
N PRO A 17 8.27 14.80 18.71
CA PRO A 17 7.98 15.20 20.07
C PRO A 17 7.29 14.05 20.81
N ARG A 18 7.98 13.48 21.80
CA ARG A 18 7.49 12.36 22.60
C ARG A 18 6.12 12.71 23.20
N PRO A 19 5.05 11.99 22.85
CA PRO A 19 3.73 12.31 23.37
C PRO A 19 3.74 12.15 24.90
N VAL A 20 3.23 13.18 25.58
CA VAL A 20 3.04 13.18 27.04
C VAL A 20 1.59 12.83 27.30
N LEU A 21 1.34 11.56 27.59
CA LEU A 21 -0.02 11.02 27.71
C LEU A 21 -0.61 11.17 29.12
N GLY A 22 0.26 11.48 30.09
CA GLY A 22 -0.11 11.73 31.48
C GLY A 22 -0.07 10.47 32.37
N ALA A 23 0.30 10.65 33.63
CA ALA A 23 0.38 9.58 34.64
C ALA A 23 -0.96 8.84 34.86
N ASP A 24 -2.08 9.47 34.52
CA ASP A 24 -3.40 8.83 34.57
C ASP A 24 -3.53 7.71 33.55
N LEU A 25 -2.98 7.87 32.34
CA LEU A 25 -3.00 6.83 31.33
C LEU A 25 -2.28 5.57 31.81
N VAL A 26 -1.10 5.71 32.41
CA VAL A 26 -0.33 4.58 32.98
C VAL A 26 -1.13 3.83 34.04
N LYS A 27 -1.81 4.56 34.93
CA LYS A 27 -2.68 3.95 35.96
C LYS A 27 -3.83 3.17 35.34
N ARG A 28 -4.47 3.71 34.30
CA ARG A 28 -5.56 3.04 33.59
C ARG A 28 -5.08 1.84 32.76
N LEU A 29 -3.88 1.89 32.19
CA LEU A 29 -3.26 0.77 31.49
C LEU A 29 -2.90 -0.38 32.45
N LEU A 30 -2.45 -0.06 33.67
CA LEU A 30 -2.17 -1.06 34.71
C LEU A 30 -3.44 -1.77 35.20
N ASP A 31 -4.54 -1.04 35.35
CA ASP A 31 -5.83 -1.58 35.80
C ASP A 31 -6.54 -2.40 34.69
N PRO A 32 -6.72 -3.73 34.86
CA PRO A 32 -7.39 -4.57 33.87
C PRO A 32 -8.79 -4.07 33.47
N ALA A 33 -9.51 -3.38 34.37
CA ALA A 33 -10.86 -2.89 34.09
C ALA A 33 -10.89 -1.71 33.11
N THR A 34 -9.82 -0.92 33.06
CA THR A 34 -9.72 0.29 32.23
C THR A 34 -8.67 0.19 31.12
N ARG A 35 -7.85 -0.87 31.12
CA ARG A 35 -6.73 -1.08 30.19
C ARG A 35 -7.08 -0.92 28.73
N ALA A 36 -8.14 -1.56 28.24
CA ALA A 36 -8.49 -1.48 26.83
C ALA A 36 -8.92 -0.06 26.38
N GLU A 37 -9.56 0.71 27.27
CA GLU A 37 -9.90 2.11 26.99
C GLU A 37 -8.66 2.99 26.99
N ALA A 38 -7.76 2.78 27.96
CA ALA A 38 -6.49 3.48 28.01
C ALA A 38 -5.58 3.11 26.83
N PHE A 39 -5.62 1.86 26.35
CA PHE A 39 -4.86 1.44 25.17
C PHE A 39 -5.35 2.14 23.90
N ARG A 40 -6.66 2.33 23.76
CA ARG A 40 -7.22 3.16 22.69
C ARG A 40 -6.70 4.60 22.75
N ASP A 41 -6.74 5.21 23.92
CA ASP A 41 -6.26 6.58 24.12
C ASP A 41 -4.75 6.69 23.82
N PHE A 42 -3.99 5.64 24.18
CA PHE A 42 -2.58 5.50 23.80
C PHE A 42 -2.41 5.53 22.28
N LEU A 43 -3.12 4.67 21.53
CA LEU A 43 -3.02 4.61 20.07
C LEU A 43 -3.39 5.94 19.41
N ILE A 44 -4.50 6.56 19.82
CA ILE A 44 -4.93 7.87 19.31
C ILE A 44 -3.82 8.91 19.48
N ALA A 45 -3.23 8.98 20.67
CA ALA A 45 -2.25 10.01 20.98
C ALA A 45 -0.84 9.68 20.44
N TYR A 46 -0.52 8.41 20.26
CA TYR A 46 0.70 7.96 19.58
C TYR A 46 0.65 8.33 18.10
N ASP A 47 -0.49 8.11 17.45
CA ASP A 47 -0.66 8.38 16.02
C ASP A 47 -0.87 9.86 15.71
N GLU A 48 -1.49 10.64 16.60
CA GLU A 48 -1.56 12.11 16.44
C GLU A 48 -0.19 12.79 16.41
N ALA A 49 0.86 12.13 16.92
CA ALA A 49 2.24 12.59 16.81
C ALA A 49 2.87 12.26 15.44
N ASP A 50 2.29 11.31 14.70
CA ASP A 50 2.71 10.89 13.36
C ASP A 50 1.81 11.53 12.29
N THR A 51 2.21 12.71 11.81
CA THR A 51 1.38 13.56 10.95
C THR A 51 1.06 12.97 9.57
N ASP A 52 1.71 11.88 9.17
CA ASP A 52 1.53 11.24 7.87
C ASP A 52 0.41 10.18 7.88
N PHE A 53 -0.14 9.89 9.05
CA PHE A 53 -1.13 8.83 9.24
C PHE A 53 -2.44 9.34 9.84
N ASP A 54 -3.28 9.89 8.96
CA ASP A 54 -4.63 10.40 9.29
C ASP A 54 -5.62 9.21 9.46
N TRP A 55 -5.55 8.52 10.61
CA TRP A 55 -6.45 7.40 10.93
C TRP A 55 -7.47 7.76 12.01
N GLU A 56 -8.72 7.34 11.82
CA GLU A 56 -9.80 7.59 12.78
C GLU A 56 -9.89 6.53 13.90
N TRP A 57 -8.84 6.31 14.71
CA TRP A 57 -9.01 5.54 15.97
C TRP A 57 -10.11 6.11 16.88
N ARG A 58 -10.46 7.38 16.65
CA ARG A 58 -11.57 8.11 17.27
C ARG A 58 -12.96 7.56 16.89
N THR A 59 -13.12 6.87 15.75
CA THR A 59 -14.43 6.31 15.32
C THR A 59 -14.64 4.83 15.65
N TYR A 60 -13.59 4.11 16.06
CA TYR A 60 -13.73 2.68 16.43
C TYR A 60 -14.58 2.44 17.69
N PRO A 61 -15.61 1.56 17.61
CA PRO A 61 -16.37 1.13 18.77
C PRO A 61 -15.51 0.43 19.83
N ARG A 62 -15.74 0.78 21.11
CA ARG A 62 -14.97 0.30 22.27
C ARG A 62 -14.92 -1.23 22.39
N ASP A 63 -16.01 -1.90 22.03
CA ASP A 63 -16.13 -3.34 22.17
C ASP A 63 -15.34 -4.10 21.09
N ILE A 64 -14.93 -3.43 20.01
CA ILE A 64 -14.08 -4.02 18.97
C ILE A 64 -12.64 -4.06 19.45
N LEU A 65 -12.10 -2.95 19.97
CA LEU A 65 -10.74 -2.91 20.51
C LEU A 65 -10.51 -3.91 21.65
N LYS A 66 -11.48 -4.05 22.54
CA LYS A 66 -11.45 -5.07 23.61
C LYS A 66 -11.37 -6.51 23.07
N ARG A 67 -12.02 -6.78 21.94
CA ARG A 67 -12.02 -8.11 21.30
C ARG A 67 -10.79 -8.33 20.43
N ALA A 68 -10.27 -7.27 19.80
CA ALA A 68 -9.13 -7.32 18.91
C ALA A 68 -7.80 -7.49 19.66
N HIS A 69 -7.66 -6.85 20.82
CA HIS A 69 -6.44 -6.85 21.62
C HIS A 69 -6.66 -7.32 23.08
N PRO A 70 -7.17 -8.54 23.31
CA PRO A 70 -7.35 -9.11 24.65
C PRO A 70 -6.02 -9.40 25.37
N ASP A 71 -4.92 -9.31 24.64
CA ASP A 71 -3.54 -9.63 25.00
C ASP A 71 -2.73 -8.40 25.47
N VAL A 72 -3.33 -7.20 25.44
CA VAL A 72 -2.66 -5.97 25.91
C VAL A 72 -2.27 -6.12 27.38
N GLN A 73 -0.98 -5.94 27.65
CA GLN A 73 -0.38 -5.99 28.96
C GLN A 73 0.37 -4.70 29.25
N MET A 74 0.32 -4.28 30.51
CA MET A 74 1.11 -3.18 31.04
C MET A 74 1.88 -3.72 32.24
N LEU A 75 3.20 -3.77 32.13
CA LEU A 75 4.09 -4.37 33.12
C LEU A 75 5.00 -3.28 33.71
N PRO A 76 5.09 -3.13 35.04
CA PRO A 76 6.11 -2.28 35.63
C PRO A 76 7.49 -2.91 35.39
N CYS A 77 8.41 -2.16 34.80
CA CYS A 77 9.82 -2.53 34.65
C CYS A 77 10.58 -1.97 35.86
N PRO A 78 11.01 -2.81 36.80
CA PRO A 78 11.67 -2.31 38.00
C PRO A 78 13.02 -1.69 37.63
N GLY A 79 13.20 -0.42 38.00
CA GLY A 79 14.48 0.27 37.87
C GLY A 79 15.37 0.03 39.08
N THR A 80 16.59 0.57 39.06
CA THR A 80 17.35 0.68 40.32
C THR A 80 16.61 1.63 41.29
N PRO A 81 16.86 1.57 42.61
CA PRO A 81 16.19 2.43 43.59
C PRO A 81 16.27 3.94 43.33
N ASN A 82 17.19 4.38 42.47
CA ASN A 82 17.42 5.78 42.11
C ASN A 82 16.89 6.16 40.71
N GLU A 83 16.32 5.22 39.97
CA GLU A 83 15.78 5.45 38.63
C GLU A 83 14.26 5.57 38.66
N ALA A 84 13.73 6.45 37.81
CA ALA A 84 12.29 6.49 37.59
C ALA A 84 11.85 5.17 36.95
N PRO A 85 10.74 4.55 37.42
CA PRO A 85 10.26 3.31 36.84
C PRO A 85 9.85 3.52 35.39
N LEU A 86 10.09 2.50 34.58
CA LEU A 86 9.50 2.37 33.25
C LEU A 86 8.32 1.40 33.33
N TYR A 87 7.43 1.51 32.36
CA TYR A 87 6.28 0.64 32.20
C TYR A 87 6.27 0.14 30.76
N LEU A 88 6.25 -1.17 30.60
CA LEU A 88 6.18 -1.84 29.31
C LEU A 88 4.73 -2.10 28.95
N LEU A 89 4.24 -1.38 27.96
CA LEU A 89 2.99 -1.66 27.26
C LEU A 89 3.31 -2.61 26.10
N THR A 90 2.65 -3.75 26.05
CA THR A 90 2.86 -4.73 24.98
C THR A 90 1.55 -5.31 24.49
N TYR A 91 1.49 -5.62 23.19
CA TYR A 91 0.37 -6.28 22.53
C TYR A 91 0.88 -7.03 21.29
N GLU A 92 0.20 -8.12 20.94
CA GLU A 92 0.37 -8.92 19.75
C GLU A 92 0.03 -8.08 18.53
N THR A 93 1.00 -7.98 17.62
CA THR A 93 0.82 -7.25 16.37
C THR A 93 0.24 -8.22 15.34
N ASP A 94 -1.06 -8.52 15.45
CA ASP A 94 -1.71 -9.29 14.40
C ASP A 94 -1.90 -8.38 13.19
N ARG A 95 -0.93 -8.49 12.28
CA ARG A 95 -0.87 -7.68 11.07
C ARG A 95 -2.04 -7.96 10.16
N ASP A 96 -2.62 -9.16 10.17
CA ASP A 96 -3.79 -9.50 9.36
C ASP A 96 -5.05 -8.87 9.93
N VAL A 97 -5.16 -8.83 11.26
CA VAL A 97 -6.21 -8.10 11.96
C VAL A 97 -6.08 -6.59 11.69
N ILE A 98 -4.89 -6.01 11.88
CA ILE A 98 -4.63 -4.60 11.59
C ILE A 98 -4.85 -4.31 10.09
N TRP A 99 -4.45 -5.19 9.18
CA TRP A 99 -4.59 -5.02 7.73
C TRP A 99 -6.04 -5.14 7.26
N ALA A 100 -6.81 -6.08 7.81
CA ALA A 100 -8.24 -6.21 7.54
C ALA A 100 -9.05 -5.05 8.16
N TYR A 101 -8.58 -4.49 9.27
CA TYR A 101 -9.13 -3.23 9.79
C TYR A 101 -8.77 -2.03 8.92
N ARG A 102 -7.57 -2.03 8.30
CA ARG A 102 -7.11 -0.97 7.37
C ARG A 102 -7.83 -1.01 6.03
N ASN A 103 -8.30 -2.17 5.59
CA ASN A 103 -8.99 -2.36 4.31
C ASN A 103 -10.25 -3.20 4.51
N PRO A 104 -11.30 -2.67 5.17
CA PRO A 104 -12.51 -3.45 5.40
C PRO A 104 -13.16 -3.78 4.05
N PRO A 105 -13.23 -5.06 3.64
CA PRO A 105 -14.08 -5.42 2.53
C PRO A 105 -15.51 -5.35 3.05
N ASP A 106 -16.28 -4.35 2.62
CA ASP A 106 -17.72 -4.18 2.91
C ASP A 106 -18.12 -4.25 4.41
N PRO A 107 -18.60 -3.15 5.02
CA PRO A 107 -19.08 -3.14 6.41
C PRO A 107 -20.12 -4.24 6.74
N GLU A 108 -20.87 -4.73 5.75
CA GLU A 108 -21.86 -5.80 5.94
C GLU A 108 -21.26 -7.22 5.88
N ALA A 109 -20.09 -7.41 5.25
CA ALA A 109 -19.37 -8.69 5.20
C ALA A 109 -18.47 -8.94 6.43
N PHE A 110 -18.24 -7.90 7.23
CA PHE A 110 -17.34 -7.87 8.38
C PHE A 110 -17.60 -8.94 9.47
N PRO A 111 -18.84 -9.33 9.83
CA PRO A 111 -19.05 -10.29 10.92
C PRO A 111 -18.79 -11.76 10.54
N VAL A 112 -18.63 -12.10 9.24
CA VAL A 112 -18.65 -13.50 8.79
C VAL A 112 -17.25 -14.15 8.70
N ARG A 113 -16.18 -13.38 8.49
CA ARG A 113 -14.83 -13.96 8.23
C ARG A 113 -13.87 -14.06 9.44
N TYR A 114 -14.19 -13.45 10.58
CA TYR A 114 -13.32 -13.42 11.76
C TYR A 114 -13.58 -14.42 12.92
N PRO A 115 -14.60 -15.31 12.90
CA PRO A 115 -14.69 -16.38 13.89
C PRO A 115 -13.45 -17.27 13.91
N GLU A 116 -12.85 -17.57 12.75
CA GLU A 116 -11.76 -18.54 12.63
C GLU A 116 -10.45 -18.08 13.28
N ALA A 117 -10.01 -16.82 13.11
CA ALA A 117 -8.82 -16.28 13.79
C ALA A 117 -9.03 -16.17 15.31
N THR A 118 -10.26 -15.84 15.73
CA THR A 118 -10.63 -15.77 17.16
C THR A 118 -10.73 -17.17 17.77
N GLU A 119 -11.23 -18.16 17.02
CA GLU A 119 -11.28 -19.57 17.40
C GLU A 119 -9.88 -20.19 17.46
N GLU A 120 -8.99 -19.91 16.50
CA GLU A 120 -7.60 -20.37 16.53
C GLU A 120 -6.86 -19.79 17.74
N ARG A 121 -7.04 -18.50 18.05
CA ARG A 121 -6.51 -17.87 19.28
C ARG A 121 -7.07 -18.50 20.56
N THR A 122 -8.37 -18.79 20.57
CA THR A 122 -9.03 -19.46 21.70
C THR A 122 -8.50 -20.87 21.87
N ARG A 123 -8.33 -21.61 20.77
CA ARG A 123 -7.80 -22.97 20.73
C ARG A 123 -6.34 -23.03 21.18
N ARG A 124 -5.50 -22.07 20.77
CA ARG A 124 -4.12 -21.94 21.28
C ARG A 124 -4.08 -21.68 22.78
N ARG A 125 -4.92 -20.79 23.30
CA ARG A 125 -5.05 -20.54 24.75
C ARG A 125 -5.54 -21.77 25.51
N GLU A 126 -6.47 -22.52 24.93
CA GLU A 126 -6.94 -23.78 25.49
C GLU A 126 -5.84 -24.85 25.50
N TRP A 127 -4.99 -24.94 24.47
CA TRP A 127 -3.82 -25.81 24.44
C TRP A 127 -2.76 -25.42 25.47
N ALA A 128 -2.46 -24.12 25.62
CA ALA A 128 -1.57 -23.63 26.66
C ALA A 128 -2.11 -23.91 28.07
N ALA A 129 -3.40 -23.69 28.30
CA ALA A 129 -4.07 -23.98 29.57
C ALA A 129 -4.16 -25.49 29.87
N ALA A 130 -4.22 -26.34 28.84
CA ALA A 130 -4.20 -27.79 28.95
C ALA A 130 -2.80 -28.36 29.23
N GLY A 131 -1.74 -27.53 29.18
CA GLY A 131 -0.35 -27.99 29.29
C GLY A 131 0.11 -28.78 28.05
N GLU A 132 -0.62 -28.67 26.94
CA GLU A 132 -0.36 -29.40 25.70
C GLU A 132 0.43 -28.56 24.69
N SER A 133 0.54 -27.23 24.89
CA SER A 133 1.46 -26.40 24.13
C SER A 133 2.87 -26.44 24.73
N ARG A 134 3.89 -26.41 23.85
CA ARG A 134 5.31 -26.39 24.23
C ARG A 134 5.63 -25.16 25.11
N GLU A 135 4.88 -24.07 24.93
CA GLU A 135 4.93 -22.83 25.73
C GLU A 135 4.61 -23.08 27.22
N ALA A 136 3.75 -24.06 27.54
CA ALA A 136 3.41 -24.35 28.93
C ALA A 136 4.59 -24.93 29.73
N ASN A 137 5.57 -25.56 29.08
CA ASN A 137 6.75 -26.11 29.74
C ASN A 137 7.92 -25.12 29.85
N SER A 138 8.00 -24.11 28.98
CA SER A 138 8.98 -23.02 29.12
C SER A 138 8.49 -21.94 30.08
N VAL A 139 7.18 -21.66 30.15
CA VAL A 139 6.60 -20.59 30.99
C VAL A 139 6.34 -21.04 32.44
N ALA A 140 6.04 -22.32 32.71
CA ALA A 140 5.65 -22.79 34.05
C ALA A 140 6.78 -22.75 35.10
N ALA A 141 8.05 -22.61 34.70
CA ALA A 141 9.19 -22.50 35.62
C ALA A 141 9.47 -21.06 36.09
N TRP A 142 8.88 -20.06 35.45
CA TRP A 142 9.26 -18.66 35.65
C TRP A 142 8.39 -17.96 36.70
N LYS A 143 8.97 -17.01 37.44
CA LYS A 143 8.26 -16.30 38.52
C LYS A 143 7.14 -15.43 37.93
N PRO A 144 6.03 -15.24 38.65
CA PRO A 144 4.99 -14.27 38.27
C PRO A 144 5.60 -12.88 38.05
N GLY A 145 5.62 -12.41 36.79
CA GLY A 145 6.20 -11.12 36.40
C GLY A 145 7.25 -11.19 35.29
N GLN A 146 7.77 -12.36 34.95
CA GLN A 146 8.61 -12.57 33.77
C GLN A 146 7.73 -12.90 32.55
N ALA A 147 7.99 -12.29 31.40
CA ALA A 147 7.15 -12.43 30.21
C ALA A 147 7.98 -12.95 29.02
N LEU A 148 8.01 -14.27 28.87
CA LEU A 148 8.44 -14.89 27.62
C LEU A 148 7.31 -14.75 26.60
N TRP A 149 7.60 -14.15 25.46
CA TRP A 149 6.70 -14.10 24.32
C TRP A 149 7.38 -14.78 23.14
N ASP A 150 6.79 -15.88 22.69
CA ASP A 150 7.26 -16.59 21.49
C ASP A 150 6.66 -15.99 20.20
N GLU A 151 5.79 -14.97 20.33
CA GLU A 151 5.07 -14.33 19.24
C GLU A 151 5.53 -12.89 19.00
N ALA A 152 5.29 -12.41 17.77
CA ALA A 152 5.56 -11.05 17.37
C ALA A 152 4.73 -10.03 18.17
N ARG A 153 5.40 -9.11 18.88
CA ARG A 153 4.75 -8.09 19.70
C ARG A 153 5.24 -6.69 19.41
N SER A 154 4.32 -5.74 19.49
CA SER A 154 4.62 -4.35 19.68
C SER A 154 4.92 -4.11 21.16
N ILE A 155 5.94 -3.30 21.44
CA ILE A 155 6.41 -2.94 22.77
C ILE A 155 6.64 -1.44 22.87
N HIS A 156 6.05 -0.81 23.87
CA HIS A 156 6.16 0.62 24.13
C HIS A 156 6.56 0.83 25.57
N PHE A 157 7.54 1.70 25.80
CA PHE A 157 7.95 2.05 27.16
C PHE A 157 7.40 3.40 27.54
N LEU A 158 6.77 3.48 28.70
CA LEU A 158 6.23 4.69 29.29
C LEU A 158 6.97 4.98 30.59
N ASP A 159 7.25 6.24 30.90
CA ASP A 159 7.65 6.60 32.26
C ASP A 159 6.44 6.84 33.17
N ALA A 160 6.69 7.10 34.46
CA ALA A 160 5.62 7.35 35.44
C ALA A 160 4.72 8.54 35.13
N ASP A 161 5.17 9.48 34.27
CA ASP A 161 4.38 10.62 33.81
C ASP A 161 3.56 10.29 32.55
N GLY A 162 3.63 9.04 32.06
CA GLY A 162 3.00 8.62 30.81
C GLY A 162 3.67 9.20 29.56
N ARG A 163 4.96 9.57 29.64
CA ARG A 163 5.73 9.93 28.44
C ARG A 163 6.25 8.67 27.78
N VAL A 164 6.13 8.59 26.46
CA VAL A 164 6.80 7.53 25.69
C VAL A 164 8.32 7.71 25.81
N VAL A 165 9.00 6.62 26.08
CA VAL A 165 10.45 6.51 26.17
C VAL A 165 10.89 5.45 25.17
N TRP A 166 12.02 5.67 24.51
CA TRP A 166 12.62 4.71 23.59
C TRP A 166 13.96 4.24 24.12
N PRO A 167 13.99 3.26 25.04
CA PRO A 167 15.23 2.61 25.44
C PRO A 167 16.05 2.16 24.24
N PHE A 168 15.39 1.62 23.21
CA PHE A 168 16.02 0.94 22.08
C PHE A 168 15.97 1.75 20.78
N GLY A 169 16.09 3.08 20.86
CA GLY A 169 16.19 3.91 19.64
C GLY A 169 14.95 3.91 18.74
N GLY A 170 13.78 3.60 19.30
CA GLY A 170 12.51 3.53 18.58
C GLY A 170 12.10 2.11 18.18
N ASP A 171 12.99 1.11 18.33
CA ASP A 171 12.67 -0.28 18.05
C ASP A 171 11.60 -0.82 19.02
N ASP A 172 10.35 -0.70 18.60
CA ASP A 172 9.11 -0.96 19.32
C ASP A 172 8.46 -2.28 18.88
N PHE A 173 9.23 -3.16 18.24
CA PHE A 173 8.76 -4.45 17.75
C PHE A 173 9.74 -5.57 18.07
N THR A 174 9.21 -6.73 18.43
CA THR A 174 9.98 -7.93 18.68
C THR A 174 9.34 -9.10 17.93
N GLU A 175 10.08 -9.74 17.03
CA GLU A 175 9.55 -10.86 16.21
C GLU A 175 9.69 -12.21 16.94
N ARG A 176 10.67 -12.35 17.85
CA ARG A 176 11.00 -13.55 18.65
C ARG A 176 11.83 -13.22 19.92
N GLY A 177 11.58 -12.05 20.50
CA GLY A 177 12.39 -11.53 21.60
C GLY A 177 11.76 -11.79 22.96
N VAL A 178 12.64 -12.02 23.94
CA VAL A 178 12.27 -12.29 25.32
C VAL A 178 12.40 -11.02 26.13
N ILE A 179 11.40 -10.67 26.95
CA ILE A 179 11.56 -9.58 27.94
C ILE A 179 11.22 -10.07 29.34
N GLY A 180 12.22 -10.07 30.23
CA GLY A 180 12.02 -10.47 31.61
C GLY A 180 13.26 -10.25 32.45
N ASP A 181 13.17 -10.52 33.74
CA ASP A 181 14.33 -10.51 34.66
C ASP A 181 15.16 -11.77 34.42
N LEU A 182 16.10 -11.70 33.49
CA LEU A 182 16.92 -12.83 33.05
C LEU A 182 18.10 -13.06 34.00
N ASN A 183 18.57 -12.04 34.69
CA ASN A 183 19.74 -12.13 35.56
C ASN A 183 19.39 -12.25 37.06
N GLY A 184 18.11 -12.16 37.42
CA GLY A 184 17.60 -12.26 38.79
C GLY A 184 17.84 -11.00 39.65
N ASP A 185 18.21 -9.87 39.05
CA ASP A 185 18.46 -8.60 39.75
C ASP A 185 17.20 -7.75 39.95
N GLY A 186 16.07 -8.20 39.39
CA GLY A 186 14.77 -7.54 39.45
C GLY A 186 14.53 -6.55 38.32
N ARG A 187 15.54 -6.21 37.52
CA ARG A 187 15.39 -5.41 36.29
C ARG A 187 15.04 -6.34 35.14
N PHE A 188 14.34 -5.83 34.13
CA PHE A 188 14.12 -6.59 32.90
C PHE A 188 15.28 -6.43 31.93
N GLU A 189 15.59 -7.51 31.23
CA GLU A 189 16.38 -7.55 30.01
C GLU A 189 15.47 -7.83 28.81
N ARG A 190 15.91 -7.37 27.64
CA ARG A 190 15.34 -7.67 26.34
C ARG A 190 16.35 -8.50 25.56
N ILE A 191 15.92 -9.63 24.99
CA ILE A 191 16.65 -10.37 23.97
C ILE A 191 16.09 -10.01 22.62
N ASP A 192 16.95 -9.60 21.69
CA ASP A 192 16.59 -9.33 20.31
C ASP A 192 17.40 -10.18 19.35
N LEU A 193 16.76 -10.54 18.24
CA LEU A 193 17.42 -11.10 17.07
C LEU A 193 17.43 -10.06 15.95
N THR A 194 18.62 -9.75 15.45
CA THR A 194 18.80 -8.95 14.24
C THR A 194 19.31 -9.84 13.12
N ARG A 195 18.57 -9.89 12.01
CA ARG A 195 18.94 -10.63 10.80
C ARG A 195 19.77 -9.76 9.87
N TRP A 196 20.90 -10.29 9.44
CA TRP A 196 21.83 -9.68 8.50
C TRP A 196 21.88 -10.53 7.23
N GLY A 197 21.62 -9.90 6.08
CA GLY A 197 21.80 -10.57 4.79
C GLY A 197 23.28 -10.72 4.46
N VAL A 198 23.71 -11.89 4.01
CA VAL A 198 25.04 -12.13 3.41
C VAL A 198 24.83 -12.90 2.09
N LYS A 199 25.69 -12.77 1.07
CA LYS A 199 25.47 -13.45 -0.23
C LYS A 199 25.39 -14.96 -0.09
N ALA A 200 24.70 -15.55 -1.06
CA ALA A 200 24.41 -16.95 -1.23
C ALA A 200 23.25 -17.45 -0.36
N ALA A 201 22.23 -16.59 -0.18
CA ALA A 201 21.00 -16.91 0.55
C ALA A 201 21.24 -17.26 2.03
N HIS A 202 22.29 -16.70 2.63
CA HIS A 202 22.61 -16.90 4.03
C HIS A 202 22.00 -15.77 4.88
N VAL A 203 21.23 -16.15 5.88
CA VAL A 203 20.79 -15.25 6.96
C VAL A 203 21.71 -15.48 8.13
N VAL A 204 22.44 -14.44 8.49
CA VAL A 204 23.27 -14.40 9.71
C VAL A 204 22.46 -13.66 10.75
N GLU A 205 22.49 -14.13 11.99
CA GLU A 205 21.70 -13.54 13.06
C GLU A 205 22.62 -12.99 14.16
N THR A 206 22.24 -11.85 14.74
CA THR A 206 22.85 -11.34 15.96
C THR A 206 21.82 -11.40 17.07
N LEU A 207 22.10 -12.21 18.08
CA LEU A 207 21.39 -12.19 19.35
C LEU A 207 21.99 -11.13 20.25
N SER A 208 21.17 -10.22 20.77
CA SER A 208 21.60 -9.18 21.71
C SER A 208 20.75 -9.24 22.96
N VAL A 209 21.39 -9.22 24.13
CA VAL A 209 20.70 -9.07 25.42
C VAL A 209 21.01 -7.70 25.96
N LYS A 210 19.98 -6.89 26.23
CA LYS A 210 20.11 -5.51 26.69
C LYS A 210 19.25 -5.26 27.91
N THR A 211 19.70 -4.43 28.84
CA THR A 211 18.86 -3.99 29.97
C THR A 211 17.71 -3.09 29.49
N VAL A 212 16.53 -3.23 30.11
CA VAL A 212 15.39 -2.33 29.94
C VAL A 212 15.54 -1.15 30.91
N GLU A 213 16.22 -0.12 30.45
CA GLU A 213 16.39 1.15 31.17
C GLU A 213 16.49 2.31 30.18
N ARG A 214 16.49 3.57 30.65
CA ARG A 214 16.53 4.73 29.73
C ARG A 214 17.75 4.74 28.81
N ASN A 215 18.87 4.18 29.26
CA ASN A 215 20.08 3.99 28.48
C ASN A 215 20.49 2.52 28.57
N PRO A 216 19.96 1.65 27.69
CA PRO A 216 20.25 0.22 27.73
C PRO A 216 21.73 -0.09 27.70
N ARG A 217 22.10 -1.15 28.41
CA ARG A 217 23.45 -1.71 28.43
C ARG A 217 23.40 -3.09 27.80
N THR A 218 24.28 -3.35 26.84
CA THR A 218 24.45 -4.68 26.26
C THR A 218 25.08 -5.61 27.30
N LEU A 219 24.38 -6.68 27.66
CA LEU A 219 24.84 -7.74 28.57
C LEU A 219 25.36 -8.97 27.82
N LEU A 220 24.95 -9.15 26.56
CA LEU A 220 25.45 -10.20 25.67
C LEU A 220 25.22 -9.76 24.23
N GLN A 221 26.15 -10.12 23.35
CA GLN A 221 25.94 -10.01 21.92
C GLN A 221 26.64 -11.19 21.24
N VAL A 222 25.90 -11.95 20.43
CA VAL A 222 26.39 -13.16 19.77
C VAL A 222 25.96 -13.12 18.31
N LEU A 223 26.94 -13.19 17.41
CA LEU A 223 26.69 -13.46 16.00
C LEU A 223 26.58 -14.98 15.82
N PHE A 224 25.54 -15.50 15.18
CA PHE A 224 25.40 -16.92 14.90
C PHE A 224 24.75 -17.19 13.53
N ASN A 225 24.68 -18.46 13.12
CA ASN A 225 24.42 -18.87 11.72
C ASN A 225 25.49 -18.37 10.74
N TRP A 226 26.72 -18.18 11.21
CA TRP A 226 27.87 -17.75 10.41
C TRP A 226 28.77 -18.95 10.09
N HIS A 227 28.46 -19.74 9.05
CA HIS A 227 29.31 -20.87 8.62
C HIS A 227 29.51 -20.89 7.09
N PRO A 228 30.76 -21.04 6.57
CA PRO A 228 31.06 -20.89 5.15
C PRO A 228 30.71 -22.13 4.30
N ASP A 229 30.67 -23.33 4.91
CA ASP A 229 30.69 -24.59 4.16
C ASP A 229 29.46 -25.51 4.38
N ASP A 230 28.49 -25.15 5.23
CA ASP A 230 27.56 -26.13 5.81
C ASP A 230 26.10 -25.62 5.97
N TRP A 231 25.58 -24.96 4.92
CA TRP A 231 24.15 -24.57 4.83
C TRP A 231 23.27 -25.71 4.30
N ASP A 232 23.58 -26.99 4.56
CA ASP A 232 22.53 -27.98 4.33
C ASP A 232 21.35 -27.55 5.23
N ALA A 233 20.14 -27.46 4.69
CA ALA A 233 18.97 -26.81 5.33
C ALA A 233 18.61 -27.38 6.72
N THR A 234 19.30 -28.44 7.12
CA THR A 234 19.25 -29.13 8.41
C THR A 234 20.17 -28.55 9.49
N SER A 235 21.00 -27.54 9.19
CA SER A 235 22.05 -27.02 10.09
C SER A 235 21.80 -25.58 10.58
N HIS A 236 20.54 -25.11 10.58
CA HIS A 236 20.18 -23.82 11.15
C HIS A 236 20.29 -23.85 12.68
N TRP A 237 21.02 -22.90 13.25
CA TRP A 237 21.08 -22.69 14.70
C TRP A 237 19.97 -21.74 15.13
N THR A 238 19.44 -21.97 16.32
CA THR A 238 18.51 -21.08 16.99
C THR A 238 18.92 -20.93 18.45
N PHE A 239 18.13 -20.16 19.20
CA PHE A 239 18.37 -19.96 20.63
C PHE A 239 17.13 -20.30 21.46
N ASP A 240 17.37 -20.59 22.72
CA ASP A 240 16.34 -20.77 23.74
C ASP A 240 16.77 -20.08 25.05
N VAL A 241 15.81 -19.78 25.92
CA VAL A 241 16.05 -19.14 27.22
C VAL A 241 15.44 -20.02 28.30
N THR A 242 16.28 -20.63 29.12
CA THR A 242 15.85 -21.63 30.09
C THR A 242 16.50 -21.37 31.45
N ASP A 243 15.74 -21.50 32.53
CA ASP A 243 16.31 -21.65 33.88
C ASP A 243 16.50 -23.15 34.15
N ARG A 244 17.61 -23.70 33.66
CA ARG A 244 17.87 -25.14 33.66
C ARG A 244 18.18 -25.66 35.05
N ASP A 245 18.79 -24.86 35.91
CA ASP A 245 19.17 -25.25 37.26
C ASP A 245 18.17 -24.83 38.35
N GLY A 246 17.17 -24.02 38.01
CA GLY A 246 16.06 -23.62 38.87
C GLY A 246 16.45 -22.55 39.90
N ASP A 247 17.54 -21.82 39.67
CA ASP A 247 18.00 -20.76 40.57
C ASP A 247 17.26 -19.42 40.36
N GLY A 248 16.41 -19.35 39.33
CA GLY A 248 15.67 -18.16 38.94
C GLY A 248 16.45 -17.20 38.05
N VAL A 249 17.61 -17.60 37.56
CA VAL A 249 18.45 -16.89 36.59
C VAL A 249 18.42 -17.67 35.28
N ALA A 250 18.22 -16.96 34.18
CA ALA A 250 18.13 -17.57 32.87
C ALA A 250 19.51 -17.98 32.34
N GLU A 251 19.57 -19.12 31.67
CA GLU A 251 20.59 -19.44 30.69
C GLU A 251 20.12 -19.14 29.27
N ILE A 252 21.04 -18.65 28.44
CA ILE A 252 20.82 -18.42 27.02
C ILE A 252 21.53 -19.54 26.27
N GLU A 253 20.74 -20.39 25.65
CA GLU A 253 21.18 -21.63 25.02
C GLU A 253 21.16 -21.47 23.50
N LEU A 254 22.23 -21.85 22.81
CA LEU A 254 22.29 -21.87 21.34
C LEU A 254 22.68 -23.26 20.83
N GLY A 255 22.12 -23.65 19.70
CA GLY A 255 22.40 -24.92 19.05
C GLY A 255 21.51 -25.18 17.83
N PRO A 256 21.65 -26.34 17.19
CA PRO A 256 20.87 -26.70 16.00
C PRO A 256 19.36 -26.85 16.28
N GLY A 257 18.54 -26.25 15.44
CA GLY A 257 17.08 -26.33 15.42
C GLY A 257 16.57 -27.06 14.16
N PRO A 258 15.42 -27.76 14.22
CA PRO A 258 14.81 -28.35 13.04
C PRO A 258 14.13 -27.27 12.17
N ASP A 259 13.90 -26.11 12.77
CA ASP A 259 13.27 -24.90 12.27
C ASP A 259 13.93 -23.70 12.96
N GLU A 260 13.49 -22.50 12.58
CA GLU A 260 13.94 -21.28 13.23
C GLU A 260 13.45 -21.22 14.68
N GLU A 261 12.35 -21.89 15.04
CA GLU A 261 11.56 -21.62 16.25
C GLU A 261 12.13 -22.20 17.54
N SER A 262 12.80 -23.36 17.51
CA SER A 262 13.24 -24.02 18.75
C SER A 262 14.43 -24.94 18.58
N LEU A 263 15.19 -25.16 19.68
CA LEU A 263 16.25 -26.16 19.70
C LEU A 263 15.65 -27.57 19.50
N SER A 264 16.25 -28.35 18.60
CA SER A 264 15.85 -29.76 18.37
C SER A 264 16.53 -30.74 19.34
N GLY A 265 17.54 -30.29 20.07
CA GLY A 265 18.41 -31.13 20.88
C GLY A 265 19.11 -30.35 22.01
N PRO A 266 20.11 -30.95 22.67
CA PRO A 266 20.87 -30.27 23.72
C PRO A 266 21.60 -29.07 23.13
N ALA A 267 21.56 -27.95 23.87
CA ALA A 267 22.33 -26.78 23.52
C ALA A 267 23.83 -27.11 23.43
N GLU A 268 24.48 -26.65 22.37
CA GLU A 268 25.91 -26.79 22.18
C GLU A 268 26.67 -25.65 22.86
N VAL A 269 26.00 -24.50 23.02
CA VAL A 269 26.55 -23.30 23.64
C VAL A 269 25.58 -22.81 24.69
N VAL A 270 26.09 -22.50 25.87
CA VAL A 270 25.30 -21.97 26.99
C VAL A 270 26.01 -20.76 27.56
N PHE A 271 25.30 -19.63 27.59
CA PHE A 271 25.72 -18.41 28.24
C PHE A 271 25.01 -18.27 29.59
N ARG A 272 25.79 -18.08 30.66
CA ARG A 272 25.28 -17.92 32.03
C ARG A 272 25.56 -16.54 32.54
N TRP A 273 24.68 -16.00 33.38
CA TRP A 273 24.96 -14.74 34.06
C TRP A 273 26.20 -14.86 34.95
N ASP A 274 27.17 -13.96 34.73
CA ASP A 274 28.32 -13.79 35.61
C ASP A 274 28.15 -12.48 36.39
N ALA A 275 27.77 -12.59 37.66
CA ALA A 275 27.54 -11.45 38.53
C ALA A 275 28.81 -10.60 38.79
N GLN A 276 30.02 -11.17 38.65
CA GLN A 276 31.26 -10.42 38.81
C GLN A 276 31.56 -9.58 37.56
N LEU A 277 31.29 -10.14 36.38
CA LEU A 277 31.45 -9.44 35.11
C LEU A 277 30.26 -8.52 34.78
N GLY A 278 29.12 -8.74 35.43
CA GLY A 278 27.87 -8.02 35.18
C GLY A 278 27.34 -8.24 33.76
N ARG A 279 27.50 -9.46 33.23
CA ARG A 279 27.13 -9.82 31.85
C ARG A 279 26.92 -11.33 31.72
N PHE A 280 26.27 -11.79 30.65
CA PHE A 280 26.24 -13.22 30.35
C PHE A 280 27.58 -13.65 29.76
N ALA A 281 28.15 -14.73 30.29
CA ALA A 281 29.44 -15.28 29.92
C ALA A 281 29.29 -16.73 29.44
N GLY A 282 30.01 -17.07 28.37
CA GLY A 282 30.01 -18.38 27.74
C GLY A 282 31.21 -18.54 26.81
N PRO A 283 31.26 -19.61 26.00
CA PRO A 283 32.30 -19.79 24.99
C PRO A 283 32.36 -18.62 24.00
N GLU A 284 33.56 -18.08 23.75
CA GLU A 284 33.71 -16.91 22.86
C GLU A 284 33.41 -17.23 21.38
N GLY A 285 33.58 -18.48 20.94
CA GLY A 285 33.51 -18.83 19.52
C GLY A 285 34.68 -18.25 18.71
N GLY A 286 34.66 -18.41 17.39
CA GLY A 286 35.73 -17.90 16.52
C GLY A 286 35.49 -18.16 15.03
N PRO A 287 36.46 -17.79 14.17
CA PRO A 287 36.41 -18.16 12.75
C PRO A 287 36.26 -19.68 12.59
N GLY A 288 35.27 -20.11 11.80
CA GLY A 288 34.97 -21.53 11.55
C GLY A 288 34.00 -22.18 12.54
N THR A 289 33.49 -21.47 13.55
CA THR A 289 32.34 -21.92 14.36
C THR A 289 31.05 -21.27 13.89
N HIS A 290 29.90 -21.88 14.17
CA HIS A 290 28.58 -21.31 13.82
C HIS A 290 28.27 -20.01 14.55
N TRP A 291 28.98 -19.68 15.63
CA TRP A 291 28.77 -18.50 16.47
C TRP A 291 30.06 -17.76 16.82
N MET A 292 29.94 -16.51 17.23
CA MET A 292 31.01 -15.67 17.77
C MET A 292 30.42 -14.64 18.74
N THR A 293 30.97 -14.57 19.95
CA THR A 293 30.61 -13.55 20.93
C THR A 293 31.26 -12.22 20.56
N LEU A 294 30.46 -11.16 20.57
CA LEU A 294 30.91 -9.79 20.34
C LEU A 294 31.10 -9.08 21.70
N PRO A 295 32.12 -8.22 21.86
CA PRO A 295 32.30 -7.43 23.07
C PRO A 295 31.10 -6.52 23.34
N ALA A 296 30.65 -6.51 24.59
CA ALA A 296 29.59 -5.63 25.07
C ALA A 296 29.91 -4.15 24.79
N GLY A 297 28.88 -3.36 24.47
CA GLY A 297 29.01 -1.92 24.20
C GLY A 297 29.71 -1.58 22.88
N THR A 298 29.80 -2.53 21.94
CA THR A 298 30.40 -2.31 20.63
C THR A 298 29.39 -2.35 19.48
N GLU A 299 28.15 -1.92 19.77
CA GLU A 299 27.01 -1.97 18.84
C GLU A 299 27.34 -1.28 17.50
N ASP A 300 27.98 -0.10 17.55
CA ASP A 300 28.51 0.66 16.40
C ASP A 300 29.53 -0.13 15.56
N THR A 301 30.11 -1.19 16.10
CA THR A 301 31.12 -2.01 15.43
C THR A 301 30.60 -3.35 14.92
N THR A 302 29.33 -3.70 15.14
CA THR A 302 28.79 -4.97 14.65
C THR A 302 28.94 -5.06 13.14
N TRP A 303 28.58 -3.97 12.45
CA TRP A 303 28.77 -3.82 11.02
C TRP A 303 30.25 -3.76 10.62
N ASP A 304 31.06 -2.95 11.30
CA ASP A 304 32.52 -2.89 11.04
C ASP A 304 33.23 -4.23 11.25
N ARG A 305 32.73 -5.08 12.14
CA ARG A 305 33.23 -6.43 12.38
C ARG A 305 32.76 -7.37 11.30
N LEU A 306 31.49 -7.32 10.89
CA LEU A 306 31.01 -8.03 9.71
C LEU A 306 31.86 -7.67 8.48
N LEU A 307 32.24 -6.39 8.33
CA LEU A 307 33.14 -5.91 7.28
C LEU A 307 34.60 -6.35 7.45
N LYS A 308 35.14 -6.45 8.67
CA LYS A 308 36.50 -6.94 8.92
C LYS A 308 36.62 -8.45 8.80
N LEU A 309 35.56 -9.20 9.10
CA LEU A 309 35.52 -10.66 8.96
C LEU A 309 35.57 -11.11 7.48
N ASP A 310 35.21 -10.23 6.54
CA ASP A 310 35.48 -10.33 5.09
C ASP A 310 36.96 -10.66 4.78
N SER A 311 37.89 -10.11 5.57
CA SER A 311 39.34 -10.33 5.39
C SER A 311 39.83 -11.72 5.82
N LEU A 312 38.97 -12.54 6.44
CA LEU A 312 39.30 -13.89 6.92
C LEU A 312 38.98 -15.01 5.91
N GLY A 313 38.64 -14.66 4.66
CA GLY A 313 38.46 -15.62 3.56
C GLY A 313 37.02 -16.04 3.28
N TYR A 314 36.04 -15.30 3.79
CA TYR A 314 34.62 -15.50 3.53
C TYR A 314 34.23 -14.71 2.27
N GLU A 315 33.92 -15.38 1.17
CA GLU A 315 33.73 -14.71 -0.13
C GLU A 315 32.50 -13.79 -0.15
N LYS A 316 32.76 -12.53 -0.51
CA LYS A 316 31.79 -11.46 -0.50
C LYS A 316 30.80 -11.48 -1.64
N GLY A 317 29.86 -10.60 -1.42
CA GLY A 317 28.50 -10.94 -1.55
C GLY A 317 27.72 -10.23 -2.63
N GLY A 318 28.18 -10.18 -3.89
CA GLY A 318 27.38 -9.73 -5.05
C GLY A 318 25.91 -10.14 -5.04
N ALA A 319 25.08 -9.33 -4.38
CA ALA A 319 23.83 -8.73 -4.84
C ALA A 319 22.95 -8.19 -3.69
N PHE A 320 23.22 -8.47 -2.40
CA PHE A 320 22.27 -8.04 -1.34
C PHE A 320 22.83 -7.32 -0.13
N VAL A 321 24.14 -7.29 0.11
CA VAL A 321 24.69 -6.25 0.98
C VAL A 321 25.98 -5.68 0.41
N SER A 322 25.83 -4.53 -0.23
CA SER A 322 26.94 -3.62 -0.48
C SER A 322 27.39 -3.09 0.88
N ALA A 323 28.69 -3.14 1.17
CA ALA A 323 29.24 -2.22 2.17
C ALA A 323 28.84 -0.80 1.74
N PRO A 324 28.45 0.11 2.66
CA PRO A 324 28.42 1.50 2.28
C PRO A 324 29.84 1.83 1.80
N GLU A 325 29.98 2.22 0.53
CA GLU A 325 31.26 2.70 0.06
C GLU A 325 31.66 3.87 0.97
N PRO A 326 32.95 4.09 1.28
CA PRO A 326 33.36 5.30 1.98
C PRO A 326 32.92 6.52 1.16
N GLY A 327 31.77 7.11 1.52
CA GLY A 327 31.09 8.16 0.76
C GLY A 327 29.74 7.79 0.10
N SER A 328 29.25 6.54 0.17
CA SER A 328 27.88 6.22 -0.27
C SER A 328 26.87 6.54 0.81
N THR A 329 25.85 7.33 0.47
CA THR A 329 24.75 7.77 1.34
C THR A 329 23.66 6.72 1.56
N PHE A 330 23.97 5.42 1.43
CA PHE A 330 23.08 4.43 2.02
C PHE A 330 23.45 4.36 3.50
N ASP A 331 22.58 4.96 4.32
CA ASP A 331 22.74 5.23 5.75
C ASP A 331 22.37 3.96 6.54
N PRO A 332 23.31 3.13 7.03
CA PRO A 332 23.02 2.25 8.16
C PRO A 332 22.91 3.15 9.40
N TRP A 333 21.76 3.82 9.56
CA TRP A 333 21.37 4.66 10.71
C TRP A 333 22.53 5.05 11.66
N PRO A 334 23.41 5.99 11.29
CA PRO A 334 24.20 6.71 12.25
C PRO A 334 23.29 7.78 12.86
N GLU A 335 23.32 7.87 14.19
CA GLU A 335 22.85 9.03 14.94
C GLU A 335 23.24 10.32 14.19
N ARG A 336 22.25 10.99 13.59
CA ARG A 336 22.48 12.30 12.99
C ARG A 336 22.91 13.24 14.11
N GLU A 337 23.98 14.01 13.90
CA GLU A 337 24.13 15.26 14.63
C GLU A 337 22.82 16.07 14.44
N PRO A 338 22.28 16.69 15.50
CA PRO A 338 20.98 17.36 15.44
C PRO A 338 20.92 18.32 14.25
N TYR A 339 19.85 18.17 13.47
CA TYR A 339 19.57 18.94 12.25
C TYR A 339 19.82 20.45 12.47
N ARG A 340 20.81 21.01 11.76
CA ARG A 340 21.04 22.46 11.72
C ARG A 340 20.28 23.03 10.54
N HIS A 341 19.23 23.81 10.82
CA HIS A 341 18.46 24.53 9.81
C HIS A 341 19.40 25.34 8.89
N THR A 342 19.38 25.01 7.59
CA THR A 342 19.94 25.87 6.54
C THR A 342 18.80 26.66 5.91
N SER A 343 18.93 27.99 5.88
CA SER A 343 17.89 28.88 5.35
C SER A 343 17.75 28.72 3.84
N LEU A 344 16.52 28.49 3.36
CA LEU A 344 16.19 28.36 1.93
C LEU A 344 16.12 29.73 1.20
N VAL A 345 16.28 30.83 1.93
CA VAL A 345 15.96 32.20 1.47
C VAL A 345 16.86 32.69 0.32
N ASN A 346 17.95 32.00 -0.01
CA ASN A 346 18.87 32.41 -1.08
C ASN A 346 19.26 31.27 -2.03
N LEU A 347 18.53 30.16 -2.05
CA LEU A 347 18.81 29.10 -3.01
C LEU A 347 18.36 29.55 -4.42
N PRO A 348 19.10 29.18 -5.48
CA PRO A 348 18.63 29.32 -6.85
C PRO A 348 17.34 28.53 -7.09
N ASP A 349 16.46 29.00 -7.97
CA ASP A 349 15.16 28.36 -8.27
C ASP A 349 15.29 26.88 -8.65
N GLU A 350 16.36 26.50 -9.36
CA GLU A 350 16.65 25.11 -9.75
C GLU A 350 16.93 24.20 -8.55
N GLU A 351 17.57 24.73 -7.51
CA GLU A 351 17.87 23.99 -6.27
C GLU A 351 16.67 23.97 -5.32
N LEU A 352 15.89 25.05 -5.29
CA LEU A 352 14.61 25.13 -4.60
C LEU A 352 13.62 24.11 -5.19
N PHE A 353 13.57 23.98 -6.51
CA PHE A 353 12.75 22.99 -7.20
C PHE A 353 13.19 21.56 -6.89
N ARG A 354 14.50 21.29 -6.86
CA ARG A 354 15.05 19.98 -6.49
C ARG A 354 14.71 19.60 -5.04
N PHE A 355 14.90 20.52 -4.10
CA PHE A 355 14.55 20.34 -2.68
C PHE A 355 13.05 20.05 -2.48
N MET A 356 12.17 20.81 -3.14
CA MET A 356 10.71 20.62 -3.05
C MET A 356 10.24 19.29 -3.65
N TRP A 357 10.99 18.70 -4.59
CA TRP A 357 10.58 17.49 -5.30
C TRP A 357 11.18 16.19 -4.73
N THR A 358 12.38 16.23 -4.14
CA THR A 358 13.03 15.04 -3.56
C THR A 358 12.86 14.91 -2.05
N GLY A 359 12.34 15.94 -1.37
CA GLY A 359 12.08 15.91 0.08
C GLY A 359 13.34 15.83 0.97
N MET A 360 14.54 15.90 0.39
CA MET A 360 15.81 15.78 1.12
C MET A 360 16.62 17.08 1.07
N PRO A 361 17.16 17.57 2.22
CA PRO A 361 18.09 18.68 2.22
C PRO A 361 19.43 18.29 1.60
N HIS A 362 20.06 19.25 0.94
CA HIS A 362 21.39 19.12 0.33
C HIS A 362 22.43 18.53 1.30
N PRO A 363 23.18 17.50 0.90
CA PRO A 363 24.57 17.30 1.33
C PRO A 363 25.45 18.37 0.68
N ARG A 364 26.59 18.68 1.29
CA ARG A 364 27.39 19.86 0.93
C ARG A 364 27.91 19.78 -0.52
N PRO A 365 28.20 20.93 -1.18
CA PRO A 365 28.68 20.98 -2.57
C PRO A 365 29.98 20.21 -2.83
N ASP A 366 30.75 19.90 -1.79
CA ASP A 366 31.99 19.12 -1.81
C ASP A 366 31.78 17.61 -1.61
N GLU A 367 30.59 17.17 -1.21
CA GLU A 367 30.28 15.76 -0.92
C GLU A 367 29.48 15.06 -2.02
N ILE A 368 28.78 15.78 -2.91
CA ILE A 368 28.02 15.15 -4.00
C ILE A 368 28.11 16.00 -5.27
N SER A 369 29.17 15.80 -6.06
CA SER A 369 28.86 15.37 -7.42
C SER A 369 28.17 14.02 -7.25
N PRO A 370 26.98 13.77 -7.82
CA PRO A 370 26.42 12.42 -7.80
C PRO A 370 27.55 11.48 -8.21
N PRO A 371 27.79 10.35 -7.50
CA PRO A 371 28.78 9.40 -7.95
C PRO A 371 28.55 9.25 -9.45
N ALA A 372 29.61 9.38 -10.26
CA ALA A 372 29.48 9.25 -11.71
C ALA A 372 28.78 7.92 -12.11
N ASP A 373 28.69 7.00 -11.14
CA ASP A 373 28.25 5.63 -11.18
C ASP A 373 27.01 5.33 -10.31
N SER A 374 26.25 6.33 -9.82
CA SER A 374 24.96 6.02 -9.17
C SER A 374 23.95 5.56 -10.24
N ASP A 375 23.73 4.25 -10.34
CA ASP A 375 22.88 3.58 -11.33
C ASP A 375 21.39 4.00 -11.31
N TRP A 376 20.98 4.82 -10.34
CA TRP A 376 19.66 5.44 -10.26
C TRP A 376 19.51 6.73 -11.10
N ALA A 377 20.50 7.02 -11.96
CA ALA A 377 20.45 8.17 -12.84
C ALA A 377 19.27 8.04 -13.81
N TRP A 378 18.27 8.91 -13.64
CA TRP A 378 17.22 9.13 -14.63
C TRP A 378 17.84 9.33 -16.01
N ALA A 379 17.08 9.05 -17.07
CA ALA A 379 17.61 9.16 -18.43
C ALA A 379 18.34 10.50 -18.62
N LYS A 380 19.59 10.43 -19.05
CA LYS A 380 20.36 11.58 -19.49
C LYS A 380 19.71 12.10 -20.75
N ALA A 381 18.96 13.19 -20.64
CA ALA A 381 18.46 13.93 -21.78
C ALA A 381 19.41 15.12 -22.04
N PRO A 382 20.12 15.17 -23.18
CA PRO A 382 20.97 16.32 -23.50
C PRO A 382 20.20 17.63 -23.60
N SER A 383 20.82 18.75 -23.21
CA SER A 383 20.18 20.07 -23.18
C SER A 383 19.88 20.65 -24.55
N ASP A 384 20.61 20.21 -25.56
CA ASP A 384 20.50 20.61 -26.95
C ASP A 384 19.52 19.75 -27.76
N LEU A 385 18.89 18.72 -27.17
CA LEU A 385 17.98 17.81 -27.89
C LEU A 385 16.96 18.55 -28.76
N ALA A 386 16.29 19.58 -28.20
CA ALA A 386 15.24 20.33 -28.89
C ALA A 386 15.75 21.13 -30.11
N SER A 387 17.06 21.30 -30.27
CA SER A 387 17.67 21.95 -31.44
C SER A 387 18.00 20.97 -32.57
N LEU A 388 18.03 19.66 -32.28
CA LEU A 388 18.33 18.62 -33.25
C LEU A 388 17.07 18.24 -34.05
N PRO A 389 17.21 17.85 -35.33
CA PRO A 389 16.15 17.17 -36.06
C PRO A 389 15.62 15.95 -35.28
N PRO A 390 14.32 15.60 -35.35
CA PRO A 390 13.73 14.55 -34.52
C PRO A 390 14.44 13.20 -34.55
N ARG A 391 14.97 12.80 -35.72
CA ARG A 391 15.75 11.58 -35.88
C ARG A 391 17.08 11.63 -35.12
N GLU A 392 17.79 12.74 -35.26
CA GLU A 392 19.07 12.97 -34.59
C GLU A 392 18.86 13.11 -33.08
N ALA A 393 17.78 13.76 -32.64
CA ALA A 393 17.39 13.83 -31.25
C ALA A 393 17.13 12.44 -30.64
N ALA A 394 16.40 11.56 -31.34
CA ALA A 394 16.13 10.21 -30.87
C ALA A 394 17.43 9.39 -30.72
N LEU A 395 18.32 9.46 -31.72
CA LEU A 395 19.62 8.80 -31.67
C LEU A 395 20.52 9.37 -30.57
N THR A 396 20.55 10.69 -30.41
CA THR A 396 21.35 11.36 -29.37
C THR A 396 20.85 10.99 -27.98
N LEU A 397 19.53 10.93 -27.79
CA LEU A 397 18.92 10.51 -26.54
C LEU A 397 19.24 9.04 -26.22
N ALA A 398 19.15 8.15 -27.22
CA ALA A 398 19.55 6.76 -27.04
C ALA A 398 21.05 6.65 -26.70
N GLU A 399 21.93 7.30 -27.47
CA GLU A 399 23.39 7.30 -27.24
C GLU A 399 23.79 7.84 -25.86
N ALA A 400 23.13 8.90 -25.38
CA ALA A 400 23.40 9.49 -24.06
C ALA A 400 23.12 8.52 -22.90
N ASN A 401 22.24 7.54 -23.11
CA ASN A 401 21.80 6.56 -22.12
C ASN A 401 22.41 5.17 -22.30
N ARG A 402 23.31 4.98 -23.29
CA ARG A 402 24.04 3.72 -23.44
C ARG A 402 25.09 3.56 -22.36
N THR A 403 25.16 2.35 -21.79
CA THR A 403 26.30 1.94 -20.96
C THR A 403 27.55 1.75 -21.83
N PRO A 404 28.77 1.89 -21.27
CA PRO A 404 30.01 1.57 -21.98
C PRO A 404 30.03 0.14 -22.54
N GLU A 405 29.52 -0.84 -21.77
CA GLU A 405 29.40 -2.24 -22.17
C GLU A 405 28.50 -2.39 -23.40
N HIS A 406 27.32 -1.76 -23.41
CA HIS A 406 26.45 -1.78 -24.58
C HIS A 406 27.10 -1.15 -25.82
N ARG A 407 27.90 -0.08 -25.67
CA ARG A 407 28.65 0.51 -26.80
C ARG A 407 29.69 -0.44 -27.39
N GLN A 408 30.31 -1.25 -26.54
CA GLN A 408 31.30 -2.24 -26.93
C GLN A 408 30.67 -3.40 -27.71
N HIS A 409 29.47 -3.84 -27.33
CA HIS A 409 28.85 -5.04 -27.90
C HIS A 409 27.83 -4.79 -29.00
N PHE A 410 27.26 -3.58 -29.09
CA PHE A 410 26.19 -3.28 -30.04
C PHE A 410 26.46 -2.01 -30.84
N ASP A 411 25.88 -1.92 -32.03
CA ASP A 411 25.66 -0.68 -32.77
C ASP A 411 24.17 -0.33 -32.77
N LEU A 412 23.85 0.95 -32.66
CA LEU A 412 22.50 1.42 -32.90
C LEU A 412 22.31 1.65 -34.39
N ILE A 413 21.24 1.06 -34.92
CA ILE A 413 20.74 1.36 -36.25
C ILE A 413 19.32 1.88 -36.09
N THR A 414 18.92 2.83 -36.92
CA THR A 414 17.50 3.08 -37.13
C THR A 414 17.02 2.10 -38.19
N GLU A 415 15.88 1.46 -37.96
CA GLU A 415 15.15 0.74 -39.00
C GLU A 415 14.78 1.74 -40.10
N THR A 416 15.69 1.92 -41.06
CA THR A 416 15.42 2.64 -42.30
C THR A 416 14.60 1.70 -43.16
N ALA A 417 13.33 1.52 -42.81
CA ALA A 417 12.39 1.04 -43.80
C ALA A 417 12.45 2.07 -44.94
N GLU A 418 13.09 1.70 -46.03
CA GLU A 418 13.31 2.55 -47.20
C GLU A 418 12.03 3.33 -47.52
N GLY A 419 12.06 4.66 -47.36
CA GLY A 419 10.99 5.56 -47.77
C GLY A 419 9.91 5.95 -46.74
N LYS A 420 9.95 5.52 -45.47
CA LYS A 420 8.97 6.01 -44.47
C LYS A 420 9.45 7.25 -43.74
N ALA A 421 8.81 8.39 -43.99
CA ALA A 421 8.98 9.61 -43.20
C ALA A 421 8.24 9.51 -41.86
N ALA A 422 8.73 10.24 -40.84
CA ALA A 422 7.98 10.43 -39.61
C ALA A 422 6.68 11.20 -39.93
N PRO A 423 5.59 10.95 -39.20
CA PRO A 423 4.30 11.54 -39.54
C PRO A 423 4.28 13.05 -39.28
N GLU A 424 3.65 13.83 -40.17
CA GLU A 424 3.42 15.28 -39.97
C GLU A 424 2.26 15.57 -39.01
N ARG A 425 1.41 14.57 -38.77
CA ARG A 425 0.25 14.61 -37.89
C ARG A 425 0.26 13.37 -37.01
N GLY A 426 -0.06 13.53 -35.74
CA GLY A 426 -0.09 12.40 -34.83
C GLY A 426 -0.56 12.77 -33.45
N GLU A 427 -0.75 11.75 -32.65
CA GLU A 427 -1.07 11.87 -31.24
C GLU A 427 -0.17 10.93 -30.46
N VAL A 428 0.11 11.27 -29.22
CA VAL A 428 0.73 10.40 -28.23
C VAL A 428 -0.03 10.59 -26.93
N VAL A 429 -0.52 9.50 -26.37
CA VAL A 429 -1.12 9.49 -25.04
C VAL A 429 -0.25 8.71 -24.08
N MET A 430 -0.20 9.19 -22.86
CA MET A 430 0.57 8.65 -21.78
C MET A 430 -0.41 8.49 -20.63
N ARG A 431 -0.83 7.26 -20.38
CA ARG A 431 -1.61 6.93 -19.20
C ARG A 431 -0.66 6.41 -18.12
N GLY A 432 -0.86 6.85 -16.89
CA GLY A 432 -0.17 6.27 -15.77
C GLY A 432 -1.11 6.11 -14.58
N LEU A 433 -1.05 4.95 -13.96
CA LEU A 433 -1.63 4.71 -12.65
C LEU A 433 -0.54 4.99 -11.61
N GLY A 434 -0.73 5.96 -10.74
CA GLY A 434 0.21 6.23 -9.66
C GLY A 434 0.43 4.95 -8.86
N GLY A 435 1.63 4.38 -8.97
CA GLY A 435 2.01 3.21 -8.18
C GLY A 435 2.10 3.61 -6.72
N GLY A 436 1.24 3.04 -5.89
CA GLY A 436 1.20 3.26 -4.44
C GLY A 436 -0.22 3.26 -3.88
N TRP A 437 -0.31 3.49 -2.57
CA TRP A 437 -1.54 3.68 -1.78
C TRP A 437 -2.33 4.93 -2.17
N THR A 438 -2.15 5.49 -3.37
CA THR A 438 -3.02 6.49 -3.99
C THR A 438 -3.11 6.14 -5.46
N SER A 439 -4.26 5.63 -5.91
CA SER A 439 -4.57 5.39 -7.32
C SER A 439 -4.73 6.74 -8.03
N SER A 440 -3.62 7.46 -8.20
CA SER A 440 -3.62 8.70 -8.98
C SER A 440 -3.52 8.34 -10.46
N GLU A 441 -4.64 8.40 -11.17
CA GLU A 441 -4.62 8.26 -12.61
C GLU A 441 -4.19 9.58 -13.24
N TYR A 442 -3.20 9.55 -14.13
CA TYR A 442 -2.92 10.70 -14.97
C TYR A 442 -2.95 10.30 -16.43
N THR A 443 -3.57 11.16 -17.22
CA THR A 443 -3.63 11.06 -18.67
C THR A 443 -2.98 12.29 -19.25
N ASP A 444 -1.92 12.07 -20.00
CA ASP A 444 -1.07 13.07 -20.61
C ASP A 444 -1.12 12.86 -22.12
N ALA A 445 -1.54 13.85 -22.90
CA ALA A 445 -1.78 13.71 -24.33
C ALA A 445 -1.12 14.84 -25.11
N ILE A 446 -0.39 14.52 -26.17
CA ILE A 446 0.13 15.49 -27.13
C ILE A 446 -0.46 15.16 -28.49
N ARG A 447 -0.98 16.18 -29.16
CA ARG A 447 -1.44 16.11 -30.53
C ARG A 447 -0.67 17.11 -31.38
N CYS A 448 -0.31 16.71 -32.61
CA CYS A 448 0.08 17.65 -33.66
C CYS A 448 -0.77 17.48 -34.92
N ASP A 449 -1.12 18.60 -35.54
CA ASP A 449 -1.64 18.70 -36.89
C ASP A 449 -0.80 19.73 -37.65
N GLY A 450 0.30 19.27 -38.27
CA GLY A 450 1.27 20.18 -38.90
C GLY A 450 1.97 21.07 -37.87
N ASP A 451 1.89 22.40 -38.05
CA ASP A 451 2.46 23.40 -37.13
C ASP A 451 1.60 23.63 -35.89
N GLU A 452 0.36 23.16 -35.88
CA GLU A 452 -0.51 23.25 -34.71
C GLU A 452 -0.25 22.07 -33.77
N GLY A 453 -0.09 22.37 -32.48
CA GLY A 453 0.26 21.38 -31.49
C GLY A 453 -0.33 21.70 -30.14
N VAL A 454 -0.96 20.72 -29.51
CA VAL A 454 -1.58 20.88 -28.20
C VAL A 454 -1.08 19.80 -27.26
N TRP A 455 -0.88 20.18 -26.01
CA TRP A 455 -0.62 19.28 -24.91
C TRP A 455 -1.74 19.41 -23.89
N VAL A 456 -2.28 18.28 -23.48
CA VAL A 456 -3.33 18.15 -22.49
C VAL A 456 -2.84 17.24 -21.39
N ARG A 457 -3.01 17.65 -20.14
CA ARG A 457 -2.82 16.81 -18.96
C ARG A 457 -4.10 16.80 -18.16
N CYS A 458 -4.53 15.62 -17.78
CA CYS A 458 -5.56 15.38 -16.79
C CYS A 458 -4.92 14.58 -15.65
N TYR A 459 -4.94 15.13 -14.44
CA TYR A 459 -4.46 14.46 -13.24
C TYR A 459 -5.65 14.19 -12.33
N HIS A 460 -6.03 12.92 -12.20
CA HIS A 460 -7.08 12.45 -11.30
C HIS A 460 -6.42 11.77 -10.11
N ARG A 461 -6.34 12.47 -8.98
CA ARG A 461 -5.88 11.84 -7.73
C ARG A 461 -7.05 11.04 -7.17
N SER A 462 -6.98 9.71 -7.07
CA SER A 462 -7.86 9.00 -6.14
C SER A 462 -7.03 8.49 -4.97
N SER A 463 -7.47 8.78 -3.75
CA SER A 463 -6.88 8.23 -2.55
C SER A 463 -7.72 7.02 -2.13
N PRO A 464 -7.16 5.83 -1.87
CA PRO A 464 -7.88 4.68 -1.37
C PRO A 464 -8.40 4.89 0.06
N ALA A 465 -7.79 5.76 0.87
CA ALA A 465 -8.41 6.23 2.12
C ALA A 465 -9.69 7.06 1.85
N SER A 466 -9.86 7.50 0.61
CA SER A 466 -11.00 8.24 0.08
C SER A 466 -11.72 7.42 -0.99
N TYR A 467 -11.67 6.09 -0.98
CA TYR A 467 -12.59 5.28 -1.78
C TYR A 467 -13.87 5.08 -0.95
N PRO A 468 -15.02 5.71 -1.31
CA PRO A 468 -15.49 6.07 -2.64
C PRO A 468 -15.72 7.59 -2.85
N ASP A 469 -14.88 8.43 -2.26
CA ASP A 469 -14.87 9.86 -2.45
C ASP A 469 -14.16 10.26 -3.75
N TRP A 470 -14.87 10.10 -4.88
CA TRP A 470 -14.58 10.70 -6.20
C TRP A 470 -14.52 12.27 -6.18
N SER A 471 -14.32 12.88 -5.01
CA SER A 471 -14.25 14.33 -4.80
C SER A 471 -12.86 14.91 -5.08
N ALA A 472 -11.85 14.05 -5.14
CA ALA A 472 -10.49 14.52 -5.33
C ALA A 472 -10.39 15.26 -6.68
N PRO A 473 -9.85 16.48 -6.67
CA PRO A 473 -9.94 17.35 -7.82
C PRO A 473 -9.19 16.75 -9.01
N THR A 474 -9.92 16.55 -10.11
CA THR A 474 -9.31 16.36 -11.42
C THR A 474 -8.70 17.68 -11.87
N GLU A 475 -7.38 17.72 -12.00
CA GLU A 475 -6.66 18.91 -12.45
C GLU A 475 -6.44 18.86 -13.96
N TRP A 476 -6.77 19.95 -14.65
CA TRP A 476 -6.65 20.05 -16.10
C TRP A 476 -5.58 21.07 -16.52
N HIS A 477 -4.72 20.63 -17.43
CA HIS A 477 -3.82 21.51 -18.16
C HIS A 477 -4.07 21.36 -19.65
N TYR A 478 -4.17 22.50 -20.32
CA TYR A 478 -4.23 22.59 -21.77
C TYR A 478 -3.27 23.69 -22.20
N THR A 479 -2.34 23.36 -23.08
CA THR A 479 -1.34 24.31 -23.60
C THR A 479 -1.17 24.10 -25.09
N ASN A 480 -1.25 25.18 -25.86
CA ASN A 480 -0.77 25.17 -27.24
C ASN A 480 0.77 25.19 -27.23
N ILE A 481 1.37 24.12 -27.72
CA ILE A 481 2.82 23.94 -27.79
C ILE A 481 3.34 24.06 -29.24
N GLY A 482 2.43 24.32 -30.20
CA GLY A 482 2.76 24.60 -31.60
C GLY A 482 3.62 23.53 -32.26
N PRO A 483 4.62 23.92 -33.09
CA PRO A 483 5.47 22.98 -33.82
C PRO A 483 6.26 22.01 -32.92
N LYS A 484 6.41 22.33 -31.63
CA LYS A 484 7.09 21.46 -30.66
C LYS A 484 6.36 20.12 -30.49
N ALA A 485 5.03 20.08 -30.60
CA ALA A 485 4.26 18.83 -30.55
C ALA A 485 4.76 17.84 -31.61
N ARG A 486 4.88 18.31 -32.86
CA ARG A 486 5.36 17.51 -33.98
C ARG A 486 6.78 17.03 -33.73
N TRP A 487 7.67 17.89 -33.25
CA TRP A 487 9.04 17.49 -32.94
C TRP A 487 9.08 16.35 -31.89
N VAL A 488 8.30 16.43 -30.81
CA VAL A 488 8.23 15.38 -29.79
C VAL A 488 7.68 14.08 -30.37
N ILE A 489 6.54 14.14 -31.06
CA ILE A 489 5.89 12.96 -31.64
C ILE A 489 6.83 12.27 -32.64
N GLN A 490 7.47 13.04 -33.53
CA GLN A 490 8.42 12.49 -34.50
C GLN A 490 9.66 11.91 -33.82
N THR A 491 10.13 12.50 -32.72
CA THR A 491 11.27 11.96 -31.95
C THR A 491 10.90 10.62 -31.31
N MET A 492 9.72 10.52 -30.69
CA MET A 492 9.21 9.25 -30.14
C MET A 492 9.00 8.18 -31.21
N TRP A 493 8.50 8.58 -32.38
CA TRP A 493 8.35 7.69 -33.54
C TRP A 493 9.70 7.11 -34.00
N TRP A 494 10.78 7.89 -33.91
CA TRP A 494 12.13 7.44 -34.21
C TRP A 494 12.72 6.55 -33.11
N LEU A 495 12.45 6.82 -31.82
CA LEU A 495 12.86 5.95 -30.71
C LEU A 495 12.33 4.52 -30.90
N ASP A 496 11.04 4.36 -31.24
CA ASP A 496 10.42 3.05 -31.55
C ASP A 496 11.05 2.33 -32.76
N ARG A 497 11.88 3.02 -33.56
CA ARG A 497 12.58 2.46 -34.73
C ARG A 497 14.07 2.26 -34.51
N ILE A 498 14.62 2.61 -33.35
CA ILE A 498 15.98 2.25 -33.03
C ILE A 498 16.03 0.73 -32.79
N ARG A 499 17.08 0.11 -33.30
CA ARG A 499 17.40 -1.32 -33.11
C ARG A 499 18.88 -1.41 -32.78
N THR A 500 19.25 -2.53 -32.19
CA THR A 500 20.67 -2.89 -31.99
C THR A 500 21.11 -3.96 -32.96
N VAL A 501 22.31 -3.83 -33.49
CA VAL A 501 23.04 -4.91 -34.18
C VAL A 501 24.20 -5.33 -33.29
N SER A 502 24.34 -6.63 -33.00
CA SER A 502 25.48 -7.13 -32.23
C SER A 502 26.77 -7.08 -33.04
N LYS A 503 27.87 -6.63 -32.43
CA LYS A 503 29.21 -6.54 -33.04
C LYS A 503 29.96 -7.89 -33.09
N ALA A 504 29.47 -8.93 -32.42
CA ALA A 504 30.01 -10.30 -32.39
C ALA A 504 28.96 -11.31 -31.83
N ASP A 505 29.33 -12.60 -31.66
CA ASP A 505 28.51 -13.67 -31.02
C ASP A 505 28.32 -13.44 -29.49
N PHE A 506 27.99 -12.21 -29.08
CA PHE A 506 27.64 -11.89 -27.70
C PHE A 506 26.26 -12.46 -27.39
N LYS A 507 26.20 -13.42 -26.46
CA LYS A 507 24.94 -13.90 -25.91
C LYS A 507 24.44 -12.88 -24.89
N VAL A 508 23.30 -12.30 -25.19
CA VAL A 508 22.60 -11.39 -24.27
C VAL A 508 22.17 -12.22 -23.05
N PRO A 509 22.53 -11.83 -21.82
CA PRO A 509 21.93 -12.41 -20.63
C PRO A 509 20.42 -12.21 -20.69
N ASP A 510 19.63 -13.27 -20.46
CA ASP A 510 18.18 -13.15 -20.36
C ASP A 510 17.85 -12.24 -19.17
N ASN A 511 17.48 -10.98 -19.44
CA ASN A 511 16.94 -10.07 -18.44
C ASN A 511 15.49 -10.48 -18.15
N GLN A 512 15.31 -11.57 -17.40
CA GLN A 512 14.01 -11.89 -16.80
C GLN A 512 13.83 -11.02 -15.55
N MET A 513 13.19 -9.86 -15.71
CA MET A 513 12.72 -9.08 -14.58
C MET A 513 11.22 -9.33 -14.35
N SER A 514 10.87 -9.49 -13.08
CA SER A 514 9.51 -9.75 -12.62
C SER A 514 8.56 -8.59 -12.96
N SER A 515 7.38 -8.91 -13.49
CA SER A 515 6.32 -7.97 -13.88
C SER A 515 5.25 -7.78 -12.80
N ALA A 516 5.56 -8.07 -11.54
CA ALA A 516 4.56 -8.34 -10.50
C ALA A 516 3.88 -7.12 -9.85
N ASP A 517 4.29 -5.89 -10.15
CA ASP A 517 3.64 -4.70 -9.59
C ASP A 517 2.61 -4.13 -10.59
N ASP A 518 1.49 -3.61 -10.07
CA ASP A 518 0.53 -2.83 -10.86
C ASP A 518 1.16 -1.50 -11.26
N ILE A 519 1.77 -1.48 -12.45
CA ILE A 519 2.65 -0.39 -12.88
C ILE A 519 1.98 0.40 -14.03
N PRO A 520 2.15 1.75 -14.11
CA PRO A 520 1.77 2.56 -15.25
C PRO A 520 1.98 1.88 -16.59
N VAL A 521 0.90 1.72 -17.36
CA VAL A 521 0.97 1.32 -18.76
C VAL A 521 0.91 2.57 -19.61
N TYR A 522 2.07 3.03 -20.06
CA TYR A 522 2.13 4.06 -21.10
C TYR A 522 1.63 3.47 -22.43
N GLN A 523 0.95 4.25 -23.27
CA GLN A 523 0.45 3.77 -24.56
C GLN A 523 0.69 4.79 -25.67
N LEU A 524 1.81 4.66 -26.38
CA LEU A 524 2.07 5.50 -27.55
C LEU A 524 1.13 5.08 -28.70
N LEU A 525 0.22 5.95 -29.15
CA LEU A 525 -0.71 5.62 -30.24
C LEU A 525 -0.53 6.58 -31.42
N PHE A 526 0.22 6.17 -32.44
CA PHE A 526 0.38 6.98 -33.66
C PHE A 526 -0.84 6.82 -34.59
N ALA A 527 -1.59 7.89 -34.82
CA ALA A 527 -2.57 7.92 -35.91
C ALA A 527 -1.84 8.07 -37.25
N SER A 528 -2.09 7.15 -38.20
CA SER A 528 -1.55 7.31 -39.55
C SER A 528 -2.30 8.40 -40.30
N SER A 529 -1.64 9.04 -41.27
CA SER A 529 -2.21 10.06 -42.16
C SER A 529 -3.34 9.57 -43.07
N SER A 530 -3.69 8.28 -43.03
CA SER A 530 -4.80 7.70 -43.79
C SER A 530 -6.04 7.60 -42.88
N PRO A 531 -7.14 8.31 -43.20
CA PRO A 531 -8.42 8.16 -42.49
C PRO A 531 -8.80 6.68 -42.43
N GLY A 532 -9.01 6.14 -41.23
CA GLY A 532 -9.39 4.74 -41.00
C GLY A 532 -8.25 3.73 -40.80
N SER A 533 -6.97 4.14 -40.90
CA SER A 533 -5.82 3.28 -40.59
C SER A 533 -5.21 3.69 -39.25
N ARG A 534 -5.73 3.12 -38.16
CA ARG A 534 -5.10 3.20 -36.83
C ARG A 534 -4.20 1.96 -36.66
N LYS A 535 -2.95 2.06 -37.11
CA LYS A 535 -1.90 1.16 -36.59
C LYS A 535 -1.34 1.80 -35.34
N SER A 536 -2.06 1.65 -34.23
CA SER A 536 -1.51 1.94 -32.91
C SER A 536 -0.37 0.96 -32.63
N THR A 537 0.79 1.47 -32.23
CA THR A 537 1.85 0.65 -31.65
C THR A 537 1.88 0.96 -30.18
N ALA A 538 0.98 0.34 -29.41
CA ALA A 538 0.99 0.50 -27.96
C ALA A 538 2.31 -0.06 -27.41
N ILE A 539 3.13 0.82 -26.83
CA ILE A 539 4.31 0.44 -26.08
C ILE A 539 3.95 0.58 -24.60
N ALA A 540 3.47 -0.51 -24.00
CA ALA A 540 3.29 -0.63 -22.56
C ALA A 540 4.66 -0.79 -21.90
N PHE A 541 5.02 0.07 -20.95
CA PHE A 541 6.21 -0.13 -20.14
C PHE A 541 6.03 0.44 -18.73
N PRO A 542 6.64 -0.18 -17.72
CA PRO A 542 6.38 0.12 -16.31
C PRO A 542 7.19 1.34 -15.80
N ARG A 543 6.57 2.27 -15.05
CA ARG A 543 7.22 3.48 -14.48
C ARG A 543 8.39 3.21 -13.54
N SER A 544 8.32 2.21 -12.67
CA SER A 544 9.45 1.82 -11.79
C SER A 544 10.64 1.29 -12.59
N GLN A 545 10.40 0.82 -13.81
CA GLN A 545 11.44 0.36 -14.71
C GLN A 545 12.09 1.51 -15.50
N GLY A 546 11.53 2.72 -15.48
CA GLY A 546 12.09 3.88 -16.18
C GLY A 546 13.45 4.33 -15.66
N SER A 547 13.68 4.25 -14.33
CA SER A 547 14.96 4.58 -13.70
C SER A 547 15.99 3.47 -13.88
N ASP A 548 15.59 2.22 -13.64
CA ASP A 548 16.54 1.10 -13.54
C ASP A 548 16.96 0.54 -14.90
N VAL A 549 16.08 0.60 -15.91
CA VAL A 549 16.36 0.08 -17.26
C VAL A 549 17.44 0.90 -17.96
N LEU A 550 17.55 2.19 -17.66
CA LEU A 550 18.53 3.07 -18.31
C LEU A 550 19.90 3.03 -17.63
N GLY A 551 19.95 2.86 -16.30
CA GLY A 551 21.19 2.54 -15.58
C GLY A 551 21.77 1.18 -16.00
N ASN A 552 20.90 0.22 -16.36
CA ASN A 552 21.30 -1.17 -16.64
C ASN A 552 21.14 -1.61 -18.09
N TRP A 553 21.04 -0.70 -19.07
CA TRP A 553 20.91 -1.09 -20.46
C TRP A 553 22.21 -1.74 -20.98
N ARG A 554 22.25 -3.08 -20.91
CA ARG A 554 23.38 -3.94 -21.34
C ARG A 554 23.03 -4.85 -22.54
N GLY A 555 21.74 -5.02 -22.83
CA GLY A 555 21.23 -5.92 -23.88
C GLY A 555 20.71 -5.21 -25.13
N HIS A 556 19.88 -5.90 -25.92
CA HIS A 556 19.28 -5.33 -27.12
C HIS A 556 18.44 -4.07 -26.84
N TYR A 557 18.39 -3.14 -27.79
CA TYR A 557 17.41 -2.04 -27.75
C TYR A 557 16.04 -2.61 -28.10
N ASP A 558 15.20 -2.76 -27.10
CA ASP A 558 13.84 -3.26 -27.23
C ASP A 558 12.80 -2.15 -26.98
N ARG A 559 11.53 -2.56 -26.95
CA ARG A 559 10.40 -1.66 -26.70
C ARG A 559 10.41 -1.05 -25.30
N GLN A 560 10.98 -1.74 -24.31
CA GLN A 560 11.07 -1.26 -22.94
C GLN A 560 12.07 -0.10 -22.86
N VAL A 561 13.26 -0.25 -23.46
CA VAL A 561 14.25 0.84 -23.56
C VAL A 561 13.66 2.02 -24.34
N ALA A 562 12.97 1.77 -25.45
CA ALA A 562 12.31 2.81 -26.24
C ALA A 562 11.27 3.58 -25.40
N GLY A 563 10.47 2.87 -24.62
CA GLY A 563 9.51 3.42 -23.68
C GLY A 563 10.16 4.32 -22.63
N SER A 564 11.15 3.82 -21.91
CA SER A 564 11.85 4.58 -20.86
C SER A 564 12.47 5.88 -21.40
N LEU A 565 13.07 5.84 -22.60
CA LEU A 565 13.60 7.04 -23.25
C LEU A 565 12.49 8.02 -23.69
N ALA A 566 11.36 7.51 -24.18
CA ALA A 566 10.21 8.34 -24.54
C ALA A 566 9.63 9.04 -23.31
N LEU A 567 9.54 8.35 -22.16
CA LEU A 567 9.10 8.95 -20.90
C LEU A 567 10.05 10.06 -20.45
N ALA A 568 11.35 9.85 -20.51
CA ALA A 568 12.30 10.88 -20.13
C ALA A 568 12.27 12.10 -21.06
N LEU A 569 12.10 11.88 -22.37
CA LEU A 569 11.84 12.96 -23.33
C LEU A 569 10.59 13.74 -22.93
N TRP A 570 9.50 13.04 -22.59
CA TRP A 570 8.24 13.66 -22.19
C TRP A 570 8.40 14.52 -20.92
N GLN A 571 8.98 13.94 -19.87
CA GLN A 571 9.17 14.61 -18.58
C GLN A 571 9.97 15.91 -18.73
N ARG A 572 11.09 15.87 -19.46
CA ARG A 572 11.91 17.06 -19.72
C ARG A 572 11.18 18.13 -20.51
N GLN A 573 10.38 17.73 -21.51
CA GLN A 573 9.77 18.70 -22.41
C GLN A 573 8.52 19.37 -21.82
N PHE A 574 7.81 18.68 -20.92
CA PHE A 574 6.49 19.11 -20.43
C PHE A 574 6.38 19.20 -18.92
N VAL A 575 6.87 18.21 -18.15
CA VAL A 575 6.75 18.24 -16.67
C VAL A 575 7.59 19.37 -16.09
N GLU A 576 8.87 19.44 -16.46
CA GLU A 576 9.80 20.46 -15.93
C GLU A 576 9.41 21.88 -16.34
N ARG A 577 8.79 22.04 -17.52
CA ARG A 577 8.41 23.35 -18.08
C ARG A 577 7.01 23.81 -17.70
N ALA A 578 6.12 22.90 -17.32
CA ALA A 578 4.77 23.25 -16.87
C ALA A 578 4.81 24.00 -15.51
N GLY A 579 5.93 23.92 -14.78
CA GLY A 579 6.07 24.42 -13.43
C GLY A 579 5.25 23.61 -12.43
N THR A 580 5.60 23.69 -11.15
CA THR A 580 4.67 23.34 -10.06
C THR A 580 3.52 24.35 -10.12
N VAL A 581 2.44 24.01 -10.81
CA VAL A 581 1.25 24.85 -10.83
C VAL A 581 0.64 24.81 -9.43
N THR A 582 0.87 25.88 -8.69
CA THR A 582 0.22 26.13 -7.40
C THR A 582 -1.27 26.31 -7.60
N ASN A 583 -2.04 25.42 -6.97
CA ASN A 583 -3.50 25.36 -6.86
C ASN A 583 -4.30 25.31 -8.19
N PRO A 584 -4.93 24.17 -8.53
CA PRO A 584 -5.99 24.16 -9.53
C PRO A 584 -7.11 25.12 -9.09
N SER A 585 -7.54 26.00 -9.99
CA SER A 585 -8.75 26.78 -9.76
C SER A 585 -9.85 26.21 -10.64
N GLU A 586 -11.02 25.93 -10.04
CA GLU A 586 -12.16 25.35 -10.73
C GLU A 586 -12.55 26.12 -12.01
N ALA A 587 -12.36 27.45 -12.01
CA ALA A 587 -12.60 28.30 -13.17
C ALA A 587 -11.64 28.00 -14.35
N ARG A 588 -10.38 27.65 -14.07
CA ARG A 588 -9.40 27.24 -15.08
C ARG A 588 -9.77 25.88 -15.67
N ASP A 589 -10.08 24.91 -14.81
CA ASP A 589 -10.46 23.56 -15.25
C ASP A 589 -11.72 23.61 -16.11
N ARG A 590 -12.73 24.40 -15.68
CA ARG A 590 -13.97 24.61 -16.44
C ARG A 590 -13.72 25.23 -17.81
N ALA A 591 -12.81 26.20 -17.92
CA ALA A 591 -12.47 26.80 -19.21
C ALA A 591 -11.75 25.81 -20.14
N VAL A 592 -10.85 24.98 -19.58
CA VAL A 592 -10.14 23.93 -20.34
C VAL A 592 -11.12 22.86 -20.84
N VAL A 593 -11.97 22.34 -19.95
CA VAL A 593 -12.99 21.35 -20.30
C VAL A 593 -13.98 21.92 -21.31
N SER A 594 -14.44 23.16 -21.12
CA SER A 594 -15.32 23.80 -22.10
C SER A 594 -14.63 23.94 -23.45
N ALA A 595 -13.35 24.32 -23.51
CA ALA A 595 -12.61 24.39 -24.76
C ALA A 595 -12.46 23.02 -25.44
N LEU A 596 -12.23 21.94 -24.68
CA LEU A 596 -12.16 20.57 -25.20
C LEU A 596 -13.52 20.07 -25.74
N LEU A 597 -14.63 20.46 -25.11
CA LEU A 597 -15.99 20.05 -25.50
C LEU A 597 -16.59 20.94 -26.60
N ASP A 598 -16.25 22.23 -26.64
CA ASP A 598 -16.73 23.20 -27.63
C ASP A 598 -15.99 23.10 -28.97
N ASP A 599 -14.79 22.53 -28.98
CA ASP A 599 -14.12 22.11 -30.20
C ASP A 599 -14.94 20.97 -30.83
N GLY A 600 -16.02 21.31 -31.54
CA GLY A 600 -16.89 20.34 -32.24
C GLY A 600 -16.17 19.57 -33.35
N LEU A 601 -14.91 19.90 -33.61
CA LEU A 601 -13.96 19.17 -34.44
C LEU A 601 -13.16 18.13 -33.61
N ALA A 602 -13.32 18.07 -32.28
CA ALA A 602 -12.52 17.23 -31.41
C ALA A 602 -12.67 15.73 -31.73
N LEU A 603 -13.82 15.25 -32.22
CA LEU A 603 -13.99 13.85 -32.61
C LEU A 603 -13.28 13.49 -33.93
N GLU A 604 -13.22 14.42 -34.88
CA GLU A 604 -12.52 14.21 -36.16
C GLU A 604 -11.00 14.38 -35.99
N HIS A 605 -10.58 15.16 -35.00
CA HIS A 605 -9.19 15.55 -34.80
C HIS A 605 -8.49 14.91 -33.59
N TRP A 606 -9.19 14.21 -32.71
CA TRP A 606 -8.60 13.40 -31.61
C TRP A 606 -8.85 11.91 -31.85
N PRO A 607 -7.85 11.19 -32.40
CA PRO A 607 -7.96 9.75 -32.53
C PRO A 607 -8.04 9.06 -31.15
N ILE A 608 -7.39 9.57 -30.11
CA ILE A 608 -7.45 9.00 -28.76
C ILE A 608 -8.40 9.85 -27.93
N LEU A 609 -9.46 9.25 -27.42
CA LEU A 609 -10.60 9.99 -26.88
C LEU A 609 -10.56 10.14 -25.36
N ASP A 610 -9.52 9.66 -24.67
CA ASP A 610 -9.46 9.74 -23.20
C ASP A 610 -9.54 11.15 -22.66
N PRO A 611 -8.81 12.14 -23.22
CA PRO A 611 -8.94 13.51 -22.74
C PRO A 611 -10.37 14.05 -22.92
N ILE A 612 -11.07 13.62 -23.98
CA ILE A 612 -12.47 14.00 -24.22
C ILE A 612 -13.38 13.27 -23.23
N ARG A 613 -13.18 11.97 -23.01
CA ARG A 613 -13.91 11.15 -22.04
C ARG A 613 -13.83 11.73 -20.63
N LEU A 614 -12.60 12.00 -20.16
CA LEU A 614 -12.36 12.57 -18.85
C LEU A 614 -12.95 13.98 -18.73
N ALA A 615 -12.95 14.78 -19.80
CA ALA A 615 -13.57 16.11 -19.80
C ALA A 615 -15.10 16.03 -19.67
N ILE A 616 -15.73 15.05 -20.34
CA ILE A 616 -17.15 14.75 -20.21
C ILE A 616 -17.49 14.36 -18.77
N GLU A 617 -16.77 13.38 -18.22
CA GLU A 617 -16.95 12.89 -16.85
C GLU A 617 -16.76 14.01 -15.82
N THR A 618 -15.70 14.82 -15.97
CA THR A 618 -15.45 15.97 -15.09
C THR A 618 -16.61 16.97 -15.13
N ALA A 619 -17.15 17.27 -16.32
CA ALA A 619 -18.25 18.21 -16.47
C ALA A 619 -19.54 17.70 -15.78
N GLY A 620 -19.83 16.41 -15.90
CA GLY A 620 -20.94 15.75 -15.22
C GLY A 620 -20.77 15.73 -13.70
N ASP A 621 -19.62 15.26 -13.21
CA ASP A 621 -19.33 15.12 -11.78
C ASP A 621 -19.37 16.46 -11.04
N ARG A 622 -18.84 17.51 -11.69
CA ARG A 622 -18.84 18.90 -11.21
C ARG A 622 -20.15 19.62 -11.46
N THR A 623 -21.11 18.99 -12.16
CA THR A 623 -22.43 19.57 -12.46
C THR A 623 -22.37 20.91 -13.19
N TRP A 624 -21.40 21.08 -14.09
CA TRP A 624 -21.21 22.32 -14.86
C TRP A 624 -22.28 22.47 -15.94
N LYS A 625 -23.45 23.01 -15.57
CA LYS A 625 -24.64 23.12 -16.45
C LYS A 625 -24.40 23.83 -17.79
N ASP A 626 -23.43 24.72 -17.87
CA ASP A 626 -23.04 25.40 -19.11
C ASP A 626 -22.33 24.48 -20.12
N SER A 627 -21.85 23.31 -19.71
CA SER A 627 -21.31 22.28 -20.61
C SER A 627 -22.40 21.48 -21.34
N GLU A 628 -23.64 21.50 -20.85
CA GLU A 628 -24.75 20.70 -21.40
C GLU A 628 -24.99 20.92 -22.90
N PRO A 629 -24.95 22.16 -23.44
CA PRO A 629 -25.07 22.37 -24.89
C PRO A 629 -23.93 21.74 -25.69
N ALA A 630 -22.71 21.72 -25.16
CA ALA A 630 -21.55 21.12 -25.81
C ALA A 630 -21.65 19.59 -25.82
N LEU A 631 -21.99 18.98 -24.67
CA LEU A 631 -22.25 17.54 -24.56
C LEU A 631 -23.39 17.07 -25.48
N ASN A 632 -24.47 17.86 -25.56
CA ASN A 632 -25.59 17.57 -26.47
C ASN A 632 -25.26 17.74 -27.95
N ARG A 633 -24.27 18.58 -28.31
CA ARG A 633 -23.74 18.60 -29.68
C ARG A 633 -22.88 17.38 -29.92
N LEU A 634 -22.00 17.05 -28.98
CA LEU A 634 -21.09 15.91 -29.06
C LEU A 634 -21.83 14.59 -29.29
N ILE A 635 -22.86 14.32 -28.48
CA ILE A 635 -23.67 13.10 -28.63
C ILE A 635 -24.37 13.00 -30.00
N LYS A 636 -24.76 14.12 -30.61
CA LYS A 636 -25.38 14.17 -31.94
C LYS A 636 -24.37 13.97 -33.07
N THR A 637 -23.10 14.28 -32.83
CA THR A 637 -22.01 14.10 -33.79
C THR A 637 -21.38 12.70 -33.75
N LEU A 638 -21.60 11.94 -32.68
CA LEU A 638 -21.14 10.56 -32.60
C LEU A 638 -21.92 9.69 -33.58
N SER A 639 -21.19 8.99 -34.45
CA SER A 639 -21.78 7.92 -35.25
C SER A 639 -22.36 6.85 -34.34
N ASP A 640 -23.47 6.24 -34.77
CA ASP A 640 -23.95 5.04 -34.11
C ASP A 640 -22.87 3.94 -34.18
N PRO A 641 -22.68 3.15 -33.10
CA PRO A 641 -21.87 1.95 -33.20
C PRO A 641 -22.38 1.08 -34.35
N PRO A 642 -21.52 0.23 -34.96
CA PRO A 642 -21.97 -0.77 -35.91
C PRO A 642 -23.19 -1.52 -35.35
N ASP A 643 -24.19 -1.77 -36.20
CA ASP A 643 -25.36 -2.58 -35.84
C ASP A 643 -24.85 -3.89 -35.20
N ASP A 644 -25.39 -4.27 -34.03
CA ASP A 644 -24.98 -5.43 -33.21
C ASP A 644 -23.70 -5.31 -32.35
N PHE A 645 -22.87 -4.27 -32.51
CA PHE A 645 -21.59 -4.15 -31.79
C PHE A 645 -21.78 -4.21 -30.26
N GLU A 646 -22.71 -3.42 -29.74
CA GLU A 646 -22.92 -3.25 -28.30
C GLU A 646 -23.50 -4.52 -27.65
N GLU A 647 -24.40 -5.21 -28.37
CA GLU A 647 -24.95 -6.51 -27.94
C GLU A 647 -23.85 -7.58 -27.93
N THR A 648 -23.05 -7.63 -28.99
CA THR A 648 -21.97 -8.61 -29.15
C THR A 648 -20.86 -8.37 -28.12
N TYR A 649 -20.46 -7.12 -27.90
CA TYR A 649 -19.45 -6.75 -26.91
C TYR A 649 -19.91 -7.08 -25.48
N ARG A 650 -21.13 -6.68 -25.09
CA ARG A 650 -21.67 -6.99 -23.76
C ARG A 650 -21.75 -8.49 -23.51
N LYS A 651 -22.20 -9.26 -24.52
CA LYS A 651 -22.26 -10.72 -24.44
C LYS A 651 -20.89 -11.33 -24.15
N TRP A 652 -19.88 -10.98 -24.93
CA TRP A 652 -18.55 -11.56 -24.77
C TRP A 652 -17.84 -11.06 -23.50
N LYS A 653 -18.05 -9.79 -23.11
CA LYS A 653 -17.50 -9.23 -21.87
C LYS A 653 -18.07 -9.94 -20.64
N ALA A 654 -19.39 -10.14 -20.59
CA ALA A 654 -20.03 -10.87 -19.51
C ALA A 654 -19.54 -12.33 -19.43
N GLN A 655 -19.38 -13.00 -20.57
CA GLN A 655 -18.81 -14.36 -20.61
C GLN A 655 -17.35 -14.41 -20.16
N TRP A 656 -16.57 -13.37 -20.49
CA TRP A 656 -15.19 -13.25 -20.02
C TRP A 656 -15.15 -13.03 -18.50
N GLU A 657 -15.93 -12.10 -17.97
CA GLU A 657 -16.04 -11.83 -16.52
C GLU A 657 -16.52 -13.07 -15.76
N GLU A 658 -17.57 -13.76 -16.24
CA GLU A 658 -18.05 -15.03 -15.67
C GLU A 658 -16.95 -16.09 -15.64
N SER A 659 -16.14 -16.18 -16.70
CA SER A 659 -15.00 -17.11 -16.75
C SER A 659 -13.92 -16.77 -15.71
N GLN A 660 -13.67 -15.49 -15.44
CA GLN A 660 -12.72 -15.06 -14.39
C GLN A 660 -13.24 -15.40 -12.98
N HIS A 661 -14.55 -15.28 -12.75
CA HIS A 661 -15.17 -15.57 -11.45
C HIS A 661 -15.28 -17.08 -11.15
N SER A 662 -15.23 -17.94 -12.18
CA SER A 662 -15.37 -19.40 -12.04
C SER A 662 -14.19 -20.12 -11.38
N GLY A 663 -13.15 -19.40 -10.93
CA GLY A 663 -12.13 -19.86 -9.99
C GLY A 663 -11.22 -21.01 -10.45
N THR A 664 -11.28 -21.43 -11.72
CA THR A 664 -10.65 -22.69 -12.16
C THR A 664 -9.34 -22.57 -12.93
N GLN A 665 -8.80 -21.38 -13.23
CA GLN A 665 -7.49 -21.30 -13.93
C GLN A 665 -6.61 -20.12 -13.48
N LEU A 666 -5.50 -20.47 -12.83
CA LEU A 666 -4.30 -19.63 -12.59
C LEU A 666 -3.40 -19.48 -13.83
N SER A 667 -3.85 -19.85 -15.02
CA SER A 667 -3.07 -19.65 -16.24
C SER A 667 -3.28 -18.23 -16.77
N PHE A 668 -2.25 -17.39 -16.65
CA PHE A 668 -2.19 -15.99 -17.11
C PHE A 668 -2.33 -15.78 -18.62
N GLU A 669 -2.57 -16.83 -19.41
CA GLU A 669 -2.87 -16.66 -20.83
C GLU A 669 -4.38 -16.51 -21.05
N PRO A 670 -4.85 -15.43 -21.71
CA PRO A 670 -6.25 -15.25 -22.10
C PRO A 670 -6.58 -16.22 -23.26
N SER A 671 -6.59 -17.52 -22.97
CA SER A 671 -6.71 -18.58 -23.97
C SER A 671 -8.17 -18.95 -24.30
N GLY A 672 -9.15 -18.35 -23.62
CA GLY A 672 -10.58 -18.61 -23.78
C GLY A 672 -11.18 -18.07 -25.09
N GLU A 673 -12.23 -18.75 -25.59
CA GLU A 673 -13.02 -18.30 -26.76
C GLU A 673 -13.55 -16.87 -26.58
N ALA A 674 -14.01 -16.54 -25.37
CA ALA A 674 -14.49 -15.20 -25.04
C ALA A 674 -13.40 -14.13 -25.19
N ALA A 675 -12.17 -14.37 -24.70
CA ALA A 675 -11.07 -13.41 -24.85
C ALA A 675 -10.66 -13.22 -26.32
N ARG A 676 -10.63 -14.30 -27.12
CA ARG A 676 -10.33 -14.21 -28.56
C ARG A 676 -11.43 -13.48 -29.35
N ALA A 677 -12.69 -13.64 -28.93
CA ALA A 677 -13.82 -12.92 -29.51
C ALA A 677 -13.88 -11.46 -29.05
N LEU A 678 -13.45 -11.16 -27.82
CA LEU A 678 -13.38 -9.81 -27.25
C LEU A 678 -12.28 -8.97 -27.90
N ALA A 679 -11.08 -9.54 -28.12
CA ALA A 679 -9.92 -8.81 -28.66
C ALA A 679 -10.18 -7.99 -29.94
N PRO A 680 -10.84 -8.51 -31.00
CA PRO A 680 -11.17 -7.70 -32.18
C PRO A 680 -12.24 -6.63 -31.87
N LEU A 681 -13.18 -6.90 -30.96
CA LEU A 681 -14.20 -5.94 -30.55
C LEU A 681 -13.61 -4.83 -29.67
N GLU A 682 -12.63 -5.12 -28.82
CA GLU A 682 -11.87 -4.12 -28.07
C GLU A 682 -11.02 -3.27 -29.02
N ALA A 683 -10.39 -3.88 -30.02
CA ALA A 683 -9.69 -3.15 -31.07
C ALA A 683 -10.65 -2.24 -31.87
N GLU A 684 -11.87 -2.69 -32.14
CA GLU A 684 -12.91 -1.90 -32.80
C GLU A 684 -13.50 -0.80 -31.89
N ALA A 685 -13.72 -1.09 -30.61
CA ALA A 685 -14.10 -0.12 -29.58
C ALA A 685 -13.07 1.00 -29.48
N LEU A 686 -11.78 0.65 -29.48
CA LEU A 686 -10.65 1.58 -29.43
C LEU A 686 -10.59 2.53 -30.65
N ILE A 687 -11.32 2.25 -31.73
CA ILE A 687 -11.36 3.10 -32.91
C ILE A 687 -12.68 3.81 -33.15
N HIS A 688 -13.76 3.41 -32.48
CA HIS A 688 -15.10 3.97 -32.67
C HIS A 688 -15.48 4.98 -31.57
N PRO A 689 -15.54 6.29 -31.86
CA PRO A 689 -15.83 7.29 -30.84
C PRO A 689 -17.17 7.12 -30.14
N GLY A 690 -18.18 6.67 -30.89
CA GLY A 690 -19.50 6.39 -30.35
C GLY A 690 -19.50 5.28 -29.29
N VAL A 691 -18.55 4.34 -29.36
CA VAL A 691 -18.45 3.27 -28.35
C VAL A 691 -17.73 3.79 -27.10
N GLN A 692 -16.66 4.56 -27.26
CA GLN A 692 -15.84 5.03 -26.12
C GLN A 692 -16.50 6.10 -25.26
N LEU A 693 -17.34 6.96 -25.88
CA LEU A 693 -17.82 8.17 -25.21
C LEU A 693 -19.29 8.12 -24.81
N ARG A 694 -20.09 7.21 -25.39
CA ARG A 694 -21.55 7.23 -25.25
C ARG A 694 -22.02 6.98 -23.81
N GLU A 695 -21.39 6.05 -23.08
CA GLU A 695 -21.71 5.81 -21.67
C GLU A 695 -21.37 7.02 -20.80
N SER A 696 -20.12 7.51 -20.86
CA SER A 696 -19.68 8.71 -20.14
C SER A 696 -20.56 9.93 -20.45
N LEU A 697 -20.98 10.11 -21.71
CA LEU A 697 -21.92 11.16 -22.12
C LEU A 697 -23.30 10.99 -21.51
N ALA A 698 -23.87 9.78 -21.59
CA ALA A 698 -25.19 9.49 -21.05
C ALA A 698 -25.23 9.73 -19.54
N VAL A 699 -24.23 9.23 -18.81
CA VAL A 699 -24.08 9.44 -17.37
C VAL A 699 -23.94 10.93 -17.07
N SER A 700 -23.03 11.65 -17.73
CA SER A 700 -22.77 13.06 -17.46
C SER A 700 -23.97 13.97 -17.77
N LEU A 701 -24.67 13.73 -18.89
CA LEU A 701 -25.91 14.44 -19.21
C LEU A 701 -27.00 14.18 -18.17
N ARG A 702 -27.12 12.93 -17.69
CA ARG A 702 -28.06 12.60 -16.61
C ARG A 702 -27.67 13.31 -15.32
N GLN A 703 -26.40 13.28 -14.91
CA GLN A 703 -25.85 14.02 -13.77
C GLN A 703 -26.25 15.50 -13.83
N LEU A 704 -26.02 16.16 -14.96
CA LEU A 704 -26.40 17.57 -15.16
C LEU A 704 -27.92 17.81 -15.05
N SER A 705 -28.73 16.89 -15.58
CA SER A 705 -30.20 17.01 -15.57
C SER A 705 -30.83 16.82 -14.19
N VAL A 706 -30.21 16.01 -13.33
CA VAL A 706 -30.70 15.75 -11.96
C VAL A 706 -29.96 16.56 -10.90
N ALA A 707 -28.87 17.25 -11.26
CA ALA A 707 -28.11 18.11 -10.37
C ALA A 707 -28.98 19.24 -9.80
N GLY A 708 -29.47 19.03 -8.58
CA GLY A 708 -30.38 19.93 -7.86
C GLY A 708 -31.81 19.42 -7.72
N ASP A 709 -32.15 18.24 -8.23
CA ASP A 709 -33.44 17.59 -8.05
C ASP A 709 -33.30 16.37 -7.13
N ARG A 710 -33.66 16.56 -5.85
CA ARG A 710 -33.50 15.53 -4.81
C ARG A 710 -34.30 14.26 -5.11
N GLU A 711 -35.52 14.38 -5.63
CA GLU A 711 -36.37 13.22 -5.89
C GLU A 711 -35.77 12.36 -7.00
N ARG A 712 -35.29 12.99 -8.07
CA ARG A 712 -34.59 12.28 -9.16
C ARG A 712 -33.24 11.70 -8.74
N LEU A 713 -32.51 12.38 -7.86
CA LEU A 713 -31.27 11.85 -7.29
C LEU A 713 -31.54 10.61 -6.43
N LEU A 714 -32.61 10.62 -5.62
CA LEU A 714 -33.05 9.45 -4.84
C LEU A 714 -33.47 8.29 -5.74
N GLU A 715 -34.28 8.57 -6.77
CA GLU A 715 -34.73 7.58 -7.76
C GLU A 715 -33.56 6.95 -8.52
N TRP A 716 -32.52 7.72 -8.84
CA TRP A 716 -31.33 7.16 -9.48
C TRP A 716 -30.47 6.37 -8.49
N SER A 717 -30.30 6.86 -7.26
CA SER A 717 -29.51 6.17 -6.24
C SER A 717 -30.06 4.81 -5.82
N SER A 718 -31.36 4.58 -6.00
CA SER A 718 -32.00 3.29 -5.68
C SER A 718 -31.89 2.24 -6.79
N GLN A 719 -31.36 2.60 -7.95
CA GLN A 719 -31.14 1.67 -9.07
C GLN A 719 -29.77 1.02 -8.93
N GLU A 720 -29.72 -0.04 -8.13
CA GLU A 720 -28.50 -0.84 -7.93
C GLU A 720 -27.95 -1.31 -9.28
N ASN A 721 -26.64 -1.10 -9.47
CA ASN A 721 -25.89 -1.39 -10.71
C ASN A 721 -26.10 -0.41 -11.88
N GLU A 722 -26.88 0.65 -11.73
CA GLU A 722 -26.96 1.67 -12.78
C GLU A 722 -25.72 2.60 -12.76
N PRO A 723 -25.03 2.81 -13.89
CA PRO A 723 -23.91 3.76 -13.97
C PRO A 723 -24.31 5.14 -13.43
N GLY A 724 -23.54 5.67 -12.47
CA GLY A 724 -23.80 6.95 -11.81
C GLY A 724 -24.71 6.90 -10.57
N ALA A 725 -25.30 5.75 -10.20
CA ALA A 725 -26.13 5.63 -8.99
C ALA A 725 -25.37 6.00 -7.70
N ALA A 726 -24.11 5.57 -7.58
CA ALA A 726 -23.23 5.92 -6.45
C ALA A 726 -22.95 7.43 -6.36
N TRP A 727 -22.75 8.09 -7.51
CA TRP A 727 -22.62 9.55 -7.56
C TRP A 727 -23.92 10.23 -7.11
N ALA A 728 -25.08 9.73 -7.53
CA ALA A 728 -26.37 10.27 -7.16
C ALA A 728 -26.61 10.18 -5.65
N LEU A 729 -26.35 9.00 -5.06
CA LEU A 729 -26.42 8.76 -3.61
C LEU A 729 -25.58 9.77 -2.83
N LYS A 730 -24.35 10.01 -3.29
CA LYS A 730 -23.45 11.00 -2.69
C LYS A 730 -24.01 12.42 -2.75
N LYS A 731 -24.63 12.82 -3.87
CA LYS A 731 -25.25 14.15 -4.00
C LYS A 731 -26.53 14.29 -3.18
N VAL A 732 -27.19 13.20 -2.79
CA VAL A 732 -28.32 13.21 -1.83
C VAL A 732 -27.84 13.52 -0.41
N SER A 733 -26.69 12.97 0.02
CA SER A 733 -26.20 13.08 1.41
C SER A 733 -26.14 14.51 1.98
N PRO A 734 -25.69 15.55 1.24
CA PRO A 734 -25.75 16.94 1.70
C PRO A 734 -27.17 17.47 1.96
N PHE A 735 -28.19 17.03 1.22
CA PHE A 735 -29.57 17.45 1.43
C PHE A 735 -30.13 16.96 2.77
N ASP A 736 -29.66 15.81 3.25
CA ASP A 736 -30.06 15.26 4.55
C ASP A 736 -29.40 15.98 5.73
N SER A 737 -28.32 16.74 5.48
CA SER A 737 -27.65 17.58 6.49
C SER A 737 -28.21 19.00 6.60
N LEU A 738 -28.88 19.51 5.55
CA LEU A 738 -29.38 20.89 5.45
C LEU A 738 -30.90 21.05 5.64
N GLY A 739 -31.66 19.95 5.55
CA GLY A 739 -33.01 19.94 6.11
C GLY A 739 -32.92 19.85 7.63
N GLU A 740 -33.61 20.73 8.35
CA GLU A 740 -34.01 20.45 9.72
C GLU A 740 -34.43 18.99 9.77
N ARG A 741 -33.64 18.11 10.41
CA ARG A 741 -34.17 16.81 10.83
C ARG A 741 -35.51 17.18 11.47
N PRO A 742 -36.65 16.69 10.98
CA PRO A 742 -37.89 16.95 11.69
C PRO A 742 -37.58 16.58 13.13
N GLN A 743 -37.78 17.50 14.07
CA GLN A 743 -37.80 17.13 15.46
C GLN A 743 -38.86 16.05 15.54
N PHE A 744 -38.41 14.81 15.44
CA PHE A 744 -39.23 13.64 15.45
C PHE A 744 -39.74 13.61 16.88
N GLN A 745 -40.90 14.22 17.11
CA GLN A 745 -41.47 14.33 18.45
C GLN A 745 -41.74 12.91 18.93
N PRO A 746 -40.94 12.37 19.87
CA PRO A 746 -40.90 10.93 20.14
C PRO A 746 -42.17 10.39 20.79
N ALA A 747 -43.12 11.27 21.14
CA ALA A 747 -44.31 10.96 21.92
C ALA A 747 -45.48 10.40 21.09
N LYS A 748 -45.40 10.39 19.75
CA LYS A 748 -46.45 9.86 18.87
C LYS A 748 -45.88 8.98 17.77
N LEU A 749 -45.16 7.93 18.14
CA LEU A 749 -45.03 6.80 17.22
C LEU A 749 -46.40 6.13 17.16
N ASP A 750 -47.12 6.26 16.04
CA ASP A 750 -48.37 5.54 15.84
C ASP A 750 -48.03 4.06 15.64
N LEU A 751 -48.17 3.29 16.72
CA LEU A 751 -47.86 1.85 16.73
C LEU A 751 -48.80 1.03 15.83
N THR A 752 -49.83 1.64 15.24
CA THR A 752 -50.64 0.98 14.20
C THR A 752 -49.92 0.90 12.85
N LEU A 753 -48.89 1.73 12.61
CA LEU A 753 -48.04 1.67 11.41
C LEU A 753 -46.87 0.68 11.54
N ALA A 754 -46.59 0.18 12.75
CA ALA A 754 -45.53 -0.80 13.00
C ALA A 754 -45.83 -2.19 12.41
N ASP A 755 -47.04 -2.39 11.89
CA ASP A 755 -47.46 -3.69 11.36
C ASP A 755 -46.86 -3.97 9.97
N ASP A 756 -46.45 -2.96 9.21
CA ASP A 756 -46.02 -3.10 7.80
C ASP A 756 -44.55 -2.71 7.51
N ASP A 757 -43.81 -2.16 8.47
CA ASP A 757 -42.44 -1.65 8.25
C ASP A 757 -41.40 -2.27 9.23
N PRO A 758 -40.43 -3.07 8.73
CA PRO A 758 -39.36 -3.67 9.53
C PRO A 758 -38.48 -2.66 10.27
N TRP A 759 -38.30 -1.45 9.74
CA TRP A 759 -37.51 -0.40 10.38
C TRP A 759 -38.23 0.18 11.60
N ILE A 760 -39.54 0.45 11.48
CA ILE A 760 -40.38 0.92 12.59
C ILE A 760 -40.41 -0.14 13.71
N PHE A 761 -40.45 -1.41 13.32
CA PHE A 761 -40.43 -2.53 14.26
C PHE A 761 -39.06 -2.67 14.95
N GLY A 762 -37.96 -2.47 14.21
CA GLY A 762 -36.61 -2.40 14.76
C GLY A 762 -36.49 -1.31 15.83
N GLU A 763 -37.00 -0.10 15.58
CA GLU A 763 -37.00 1.00 16.56
C GLU A 763 -37.86 0.69 17.81
N LEU A 764 -38.97 -0.04 17.66
CA LEU A 764 -39.74 -0.53 18.80
C LEU A 764 -38.91 -1.51 19.66
N ALA A 765 -38.19 -2.45 19.02
CA ALA A 765 -37.31 -3.38 19.71
C ALA A 765 -36.15 -2.68 20.43
N LYS A 766 -35.65 -1.54 19.91
CA LYS A 766 -34.64 -0.73 20.60
C LYS A 766 -35.15 -0.10 21.89
N ARG A 767 -36.43 0.27 21.93
CA ARG A 767 -37.02 1.04 23.05
C ARG A 767 -37.66 0.16 24.11
N ASP A 768 -38.36 -0.89 23.70
CA ASP A 768 -39.14 -1.76 24.58
C ASP A 768 -39.19 -3.17 23.98
N LEU A 769 -38.12 -3.94 24.22
CA LEU A 769 -37.94 -5.28 23.69
C LEU A 769 -39.10 -6.22 24.09
N GLY A 770 -39.63 -6.09 25.32
CA GLY A 770 -40.76 -6.88 25.78
C GLY A 770 -42.03 -6.64 24.97
N LYS A 771 -42.32 -5.37 24.63
CA LYS A 771 -43.47 -5.01 23.79
C LYS A 771 -43.27 -5.41 22.33
N ALA A 772 -42.04 -5.31 21.81
CA ALA A 772 -41.69 -5.81 20.49
C ALA A 772 -41.90 -7.33 20.39
N ILE A 773 -41.42 -8.10 21.37
CA ILE A 773 -41.63 -9.56 21.43
C ILE A 773 -43.12 -9.91 21.51
N ALA A 774 -43.87 -9.22 22.39
CA ALA A 774 -45.31 -9.45 22.52
C ALA A 774 -46.06 -9.17 21.20
N ARG A 775 -45.69 -8.10 20.48
CA ARG A 775 -46.27 -7.77 19.18
C ARG A 775 -45.86 -8.75 18.09
N TRP A 776 -44.57 -9.10 18.03
CA TRP A 776 -44.03 -10.07 17.08
C TRP A 776 -44.74 -11.41 17.17
N ARG A 777 -45.03 -11.89 18.39
CA ARG A 777 -45.79 -13.13 18.62
C ARG A 777 -47.21 -13.11 18.03
N THR A 778 -47.80 -11.93 17.85
CA THR A 778 -49.15 -11.78 17.24
C THR A 778 -49.14 -11.74 15.71
N PHE A 779 -47.98 -11.60 15.06
CA PHE A 779 -47.92 -11.60 13.61
C PHE A 779 -48.13 -13.01 13.02
N PRO A 780 -48.68 -13.10 11.80
CA PRO A 780 -48.74 -14.36 11.07
C PRO A 780 -47.32 -14.87 10.73
N ALA A 781 -47.18 -16.19 10.56
CA ALA A 781 -45.87 -16.85 10.48
C ALA A 781 -44.98 -16.32 9.35
N GLU A 782 -45.59 -15.92 8.23
CA GLU A 782 -44.91 -15.38 7.05
C GLU A 782 -44.21 -14.04 7.34
N ARG A 783 -44.72 -13.25 8.31
CA ARG A 783 -44.15 -11.94 8.68
C ARG A 783 -43.17 -12.01 9.83
N LYS A 784 -43.26 -13.02 10.69
CA LYS A 784 -42.32 -13.21 11.80
C LYS A 784 -40.87 -13.29 11.31
N HIS A 785 -40.68 -13.80 10.10
CA HIS A 785 -39.39 -13.99 9.48
C HIS A 785 -38.54 -12.71 9.34
N ALA A 786 -39.08 -11.67 8.69
CA ALA A 786 -38.38 -10.41 8.45
C ALA A 786 -38.13 -9.59 9.73
N LEU A 787 -38.86 -9.89 10.80
CA LEU A 787 -38.87 -9.12 12.05
C LEU A 787 -38.15 -9.83 13.20
N LEU A 788 -37.70 -11.07 13.01
CA LEU A 788 -37.02 -11.86 14.05
C LEU A 788 -35.57 -11.41 14.24
N ILE A 789 -34.84 -11.10 13.17
CA ILE A 789 -33.42 -10.70 13.23
C ILE A 789 -33.24 -9.44 14.13
N PRO A 790 -34.02 -8.36 13.96
CA PRO A 790 -33.92 -7.19 14.84
C PRO A 790 -34.21 -7.48 16.32
N ILE A 791 -35.01 -8.51 16.63
CA ILE A 791 -35.29 -8.94 18.01
C ILE A 791 -34.15 -9.81 18.54
N TYR A 792 -33.68 -10.78 17.75
CA TYR A 792 -32.68 -11.75 18.17
C TYR A 792 -31.34 -11.08 18.52
N ASP A 793 -30.91 -10.12 17.70
CA ASP A 793 -29.67 -9.34 17.91
C ASP A 793 -29.69 -8.50 19.20
N ARG A 794 -30.87 -8.33 19.81
CA ARG A 794 -31.09 -7.54 21.03
C ARG A 794 -31.27 -8.39 22.27
N LEU A 795 -31.48 -9.70 22.14
CA LEU A 795 -31.54 -10.63 23.27
C LEU A 795 -30.15 -10.78 23.88
N SER A 796 -30.07 -10.94 25.20
CA SER A 796 -28.80 -11.33 25.83
C SER A 796 -28.36 -12.73 25.37
N PRO A 797 -27.06 -13.07 25.44
CA PRO A 797 -26.59 -14.41 25.06
C PRO A 797 -27.28 -15.57 25.81
N GLU A 798 -27.73 -15.34 27.06
CA GLU A 798 -28.50 -16.32 27.83
C GLU A 798 -29.93 -16.47 27.28
N GLU A 799 -30.58 -15.38 26.88
CA GLU A 799 -31.91 -15.39 26.26
C GLU A 799 -31.88 -15.97 24.84
N GLN A 800 -30.84 -15.67 24.05
CA GLN A 800 -30.61 -16.26 22.73
C GLN A 800 -30.45 -17.78 22.80
N ARG A 801 -29.93 -18.29 23.92
CA ARG A 801 -29.76 -19.72 24.20
C ARG A 801 -30.99 -20.35 24.86
N ALA A 802 -32.01 -19.56 25.18
CA ALA A 802 -33.23 -20.10 25.78
C ALA A 802 -33.91 -21.06 24.80
N PRO A 803 -34.36 -22.25 25.24
CA PRO A 803 -34.94 -23.26 24.36
C PRO A 803 -36.13 -22.76 23.53
N GLU A 804 -36.89 -21.80 24.05
CA GLU A 804 -37.99 -21.16 23.34
C GLU A 804 -37.55 -20.43 22.05
N TRP A 805 -36.47 -19.65 22.09
CA TRP A 805 -35.97 -18.91 20.93
C TRP A 805 -35.25 -19.82 19.94
N ILE A 806 -34.51 -20.81 20.44
CA ILE A 806 -33.87 -21.82 19.60
C ILE A 806 -34.93 -22.63 18.85
N ASN A 807 -36.01 -23.05 19.51
CA ASN A 807 -37.08 -23.80 18.85
C ASN A 807 -37.84 -22.93 17.83
N GLU A 808 -38.10 -21.66 18.14
CA GLU A 808 -38.73 -20.74 17.18
C GLU A 808 -37.82 -20.48 15.95
N LEU A 809 -36.50 -20.38 16.12
CA LEU A 809 -35.52 -20.30 15.03
C LEU A 809 -35.45 -21.58 14.20
N ILE A 810 -35.44 -22.75 14.85
CA ILE A 810 -35.42 -24.05 14.19
C ILE A 810 -36.68 -24.26 13.36
N ASP A 811 -37.86 -23.91 13.88
CA ASP A 811 -39.12 -23.99 13.16
C ASP A 811 -39.17 -23.01 11.97
N LEU A 812 -38.51 -21.85 12.11
CA LEU A 812 -38.32 -20.88 11.03
C LEU A 812 -37.46 -21.44 9.89
N VAL A 813 -36.31 -22.03 10.22
CA VAL A 813 -35.35 -22.59 9.26
C VAL A 813 -35.92 -23.82 8.55
N ARG A 814 -36.81 -24.56 9.22
CA ARG A 814 -37.52 -25.72 8.65
C ARG A 814 -38.73 -25.33 7.81
N ASN A 815 -39.14 -24.06 7.79
CA ASN A 815 -40.27 -23.61 6.99
C ASN A 815 -39.91 -23.56 5.50
N PRO A 816 -40.62 -24.26 4.60
CA PRO A 816 -40.34 -24.27 3.16
C PRO A 816 -40.29 -22.87 2.53
N LEU A 817 -41.07 -21.92 3.06
CA LEU A 817 -41.10 -20.54 2.59
C LEU A 817 -39.79 -19.78 2.88
N PHE A 818 -39.03 -20.20 3.90
CA PHE A 818 -37.72 -19.62 4.19
C PHE A 818 -36.70 -20.00 3.12
N ALA A 819 -36.69 -21.28 2.72
CA ALA A 819 -35.85 -21.78 1.63
C ALA A 819 -36.23 -21.14 0.27
N GLU A 820 -37.52 -20.94 0.00
CA GLU A 820 -37.99 -20.23 -1.19
C GLU A 820 -37.61 -18.74 -1.20
N SER A 821 -37.64 -18.06 -0.04
CA SER A 821 -37.21 -16.65 0.05
C SER A 821 -35.70 -16.45 -0.08
N GLN A 822 -34.90 -17.43 0.35
CA GLN A 822 -33.44 -17.47 0.15
C GLN A 822 -33.10 -17.71 -1.33
N ALA A 823 -33.81 -18.63 -1.99
CA ALA A 823 -33.63 -18.92 -3.41
C ALA A 823 -34.15 -17.82 -4.36
N ALA A 824 -35.01 -16.93 -3.89
CA ALA A 824 -35.46 -15.75 -4.65
C ALA A 824 -34.57 -14.51 -4.42
N ARG A 825 -33.67 -14.56 -3.43
CA ARG A 825 -32.69 -13.51 -3.10
C ARG A 825 -31.29 -13.80 -3.63
N ALA A 826 -30.93 -15.08 -3.79
CA ALA A 826 -29.77 -15.54 -4.57
C ALA A 826 -30.14 -15.60 -6.06
#